data_AF-A0A2H5X2C5-F1
#
_entry.id   AF-A0A2H5X2C5-F1
#
_cell.length_a   1.000
_cell.length_b   1.000
_cell.length_c   1.000
_cell.angle_alpha   90.00
_cell.angle_beta   90.00
_cell.angle_gamma   90.00
#
_symmetry.space_group_name_H-M   'P 1'
#
loop_
_entity.id
_entity.type
_entity.pdbx_description
1 polymer ?
#
loop_
_entity_poly.entity_id
_entity_poly.type
_entity_poly.pdbx_seq_one_letter_code
_entity_poly.pdbx_strand_id
1 'polypeptide(L)'
;MSMHPSVPKVLSELQERYPHTTLLALGQTVFWDEPMKAVLNRLAHEAGVRFSLLLCVHCTDYFAKLSRPVQTERKIVALPHNDGTTRDLWSAAGELSCLFGSETIPTRQRYVNAGVAFDKVAKWHPDGEQRFIDRMTEAWGWRGLVHTELHSVIVHEVCLQHVLEPLMELLQWGFEESLNLLPAHKRQEARSAVADRILGWVSDFAKQYPDQCLSALYQWLFPRFFAMMGAPTENISTCCSANLLKLTPETANLPRFQLVNIFLNPETRPIAEAAYNQAVEDSEIYTLDRFGEGAIPFDLVIPKRGRGTLCITDRWLRVETEEPVTIPLERPVHSVADLAQVVQKHLSSGATLVGKAVALVSMLAREFLFVMNEGGSPYVWRTRKMNQYLREHGVEWSVHPILRLVYPTWDTLGSTDCETIALPDHLATAFGKREICTSEFSARWREVVAEQKALLETIRQLTSPREVLEFLAQREGEGWHLLREEYDTHIAILRELRRQAEQIHQRIHALYAQIEQWKQEYQRIEMAKGENYRQTIKPLKEQLWELAQRGVTSGVEVERIQDEIRQYEEARKSFDRELQQRREWIAEARAEVARLKPQRQALERGEQNQRARQRAAEIERQAELRKMELVRQAILVSEGLTHTDHRPTFWWIPLVDPSGGWLERITQRTEMYLEEI
;
A
#
# COMPACT_ATOMS: atom_id res chain seq x y z
N MET A 1 -20.52 25.30 29.81
CA MET A 1 -20.47 23.84 29.58
C MET A 1 -19.21 23.27 30.21
N SER A 2 -19.17 21.98 30.53
CA SER A 2 -17.95 21.36 31.09
C SER A 2 -17.03 20.95 29.95
N MET A 3 -15.90 21.64 29.81
CA MET A 3 -14.84 21.26 28.86
C MET A 3 -14.01 20.09 29.41
N HIS A 4 -13.30 19.38 28.53
CA HIS A 4 -12.30 18.40 28.96
C HIS A 4 -11.19 19.06 29.81
N PRO A 5 -10.69 18.43 30.89
CA PRO A 5 -9.71 19.05 31.80
C PRO A 5 -8.40 19.50 31.15
N SER A 6 -8.02 18.90 30.03
CA SER A 6 -6.82 19.31 29.28
C SER A 6 -6.95 20.70 28.65
N VAL A 7 -8.17 21.12 28.31
CA VAL A 7 -8.42 22.34 27.53
C VAL A 7 -8.07 23.60 28.34
N PRO A 8 -8.62 23.86 29.54
CA PRO A 8 -8.24 25.03 30.32
C PRO A 8 -6.74 25.07 30.65
N LYS A 9 -6.13 23.90 30.90
CA LYS A 9 -4.69 23.79 31.18
C LYS A 9 -3.86 24.29 29.99
N VAL A 10 -4.13 23.78 28.79
CA VAL A 10 -3.39 24.15 27.58
C VAL A 10 -3.67 25.61 27.19
N LEU A 11 -4.91 26.08 27.28
CA LEU A 11 -5.24 27.47 26.98
C LEU A 11 -4.51 28.45 27.93
N SER A 12 -4.44 28.15 29.23
CA SER A 12 -3.66 28.95 30.20
C SER A 12 -2.18 28.95 29.83
N GLU A 13 -1.62 27.78 29.52
CA GLU A 13 -0.22 27.65 29.12
C GLU A 13 0.11 28.44 27.84
N LEU A 14 -0.80 28.43 26.86
CA LEU A 14 -0.69 29.25 25.65
C LEU A 14 -0.71 30.75 25.95
N GLN A 15 -1.59 31.21 26.85
CA GLN A 15 -1.64 32.61 27.26
C GLN A 15 -0.39 33.05 28.04
N GLU A 16 0.18 32.17 28.87
CA GLU A 16 1.36 32.46 29.68
C GLU A 16 2.65 32.45 28.85
N ARG A 17 2.84 31.43 28.01
CA ARG A 17 4.09 31.21 27.26
C ARG A 17 4.09 31.88 25.90
N TYR A 18 2.93 32.04 25.26
CA TYR A 18 2.79 32.49 23.87
C TYR A 18 1.67 33.55 23.64
N PRO A 19 1.55 34.60 24.49
CA PRO A 19 0.40 35.52 24.50
C PRO A 19 0.16 36.31 23.19
N HIS A 20 1.20 36.45 22.37
CA HIS A 20 1.16 37.24 21.13
C HIS A 20 1.42 36.41 19.87
N THR A 21 1.49 35.08 20.00
CA THR A 21 1.74 34.20 18.88
C THR A 21 0.43 33.89 18.15
N THR A 22 0.43 34.07 16.83
CA THR A 22 -0.71 33.69 15.99
C THR A 22 -0.76 32.17 15.84
N LEU A 23 -1.95 31.61 16.01
CA LEU A 23 -2.23 30.20 15.74
C LEU A 23 -2.36 30.00 14.23
N LEU A 24 -1.66 29.02 13.66
CA LEU A 24 -1.70 28.73 12.23
C LEU A 24 -2.35 27.36 11.98
N ALA A 25 -3.42 27.35 11.20
CA ALA A 25 -3.92 26.17 10.52
C ALA A 25 -3.46 26.22 9.06
N LEU A 26 -2.79 25.16 8.59
CA LEU A 26 -2.28 25.08 7.22
C LEU A 26 -2.83 23.83 6.53
N GLY A 27 -3.85 24.05 5.71
CA GLY A 27 -4.65 23.00 5.09
C GLY A 27 -4.54 22.99 3.57
N GLN A 28 -4.45 21.82 2.95
CA GLN A 28 -4.38 21.74 1.48
C GLN A 28 -5.77 21.69 0.81
N THR A 29 -6.78 21.16 1.51
CA THR A 29 -8.21 21.24 1.13
C THR A 29 -9.03 21.87 2.26
N VAL A 30 -10.18 22.44 1.91
CA VAL A 30 -11.15 22.98 2.87
C VAL A 30 -12.35 22.05 3.08
N PHE A 31 -12.46 20.97 2.30
CA PHE A 31 -13.62 20.07 2.32
C PHE A 31 -13.42 18.83 3.20
N TRP A 32 -12.35 18.80 3.99
CA TRP A 32 -11.97 17.67 4.85
C TRP A 32 -11.90 18.06 6.35
N ASP A 33 -10.77 17.86 7.01
CA ASP A 33 -10.63 17.97 8.47
C ASP A 33 -10.14 19.34 8.94
N GLU A 34 -9.69 20.19 8.03
CA GLU A 34 -9.17 21.52 8.36
C GLU A 34 -10.20 22.42 9.07
N PRO A 35 -11.47 22.48 8.65
CA PRO A 35 -12.48 23.25 9.36
C PRO A 35 -12.86 22.70 10.74
N MET A 36 -12.45 21.48 11.11
CA MET A 36 -12.67 20.96 12.48
C MET A 36 -11.98 21.80 13.55
N LYS A 37 -10.94 22.56 13.17
CA LYS A 37 -10.26 23.51 14.06
C LYS A 37 -11.18 24.65 14.54
N ALA A 38 -12.39 24.77 13.99
CA ALA A 38 -13.47 25.57 14.57
C ALA A 38 -13.77 25.20 16.04
N VAL A 39 -13.60 23.93 16.42
CA VAL A 39 -13.74 23.45 17.81
C VAL A 39 -12.79 24.18 18.76
N LEU A 40 -11.52 24.36 18.37
CA LEU A 40 -10.57 25.14 19.17
C LEU A 40 -11.04 26.57 19.38
N ASN A 41 -11.58 27.20 18.32
CA ASN A 41 -12.02 28.60 18.42
C ASN A 41 -13.25 28.74 19.35
N ARG A 42 -14.15 27.75 19.33
CA ARG A 42 -15.28 27.67 20.27
C ARG A 42 -14.80 27.50 21.70
N LEU A 43 -13.92 26.54 21.96
CA LEU A 43 -13.38 26.27 23.29
C LEU A 43 -12.62 27.46 23.86
N ALA A 44 -11.81 28.14 23.05
CA ALA A 44 -11.14 29.36 23.45
C ALA A 44 -12.14 30.46 23.83
N HIS A 45 -13.17 30.67 23.00
CA HIS A 45 -14.22 31.66 23.27
C HIS A 45 -14.99 31.36 24.56
N GLU A 46 -15.39 30.10 24.77
CA GLU A 46 -16.08 29.66 25.99
C GLU A 46 -15.20 29.81 27.25
N ALA A 47 -13.89 29.67 27.11
CA ALA A 47 -12.91 29.91 28.17
C ALA A 47 -12.60 31.41 28.40
N GLY A 48 -13.19 32.32 27.62
CA GLY A 48 -12.90 33.75 27.68
C GLY A 48 -11.52 34.13 27.13
N VAL A 49 -10.92 33.25 26.33
CA VAL A 49 -9.61 33.42 25.71
C VAL A 49 -9.78 33.77 24.23
N ARG A 50 -8.96 34.70 23.73
CA ARG A 50 -8.96 35.07 22.31
C ARG A 50 -7.54 35.05 21.76
N PHE A 51 -7.32 34.19 20.77
CA PHE A 51 -6.09 34.16 19.98
C PHE A 51 -6.35 34.66 18.56
N SER A 52 -5.33 35.19 17.89
CA SER A 52 -5.40 35.36 16.44
C SER A 52 -5.26 34.00 15.77
N LEU A 53 -6.20 33.65 14.90
CA LEU A 53 -6.17 32.42 14.11
C LEU A 53 -6.00 32.75 12.64
N LEU A 54 -4.91 32.26 12.05
CA LEU A 54 -4.63 32.35 10.63
C LEU A 54 -4.97 31.02 9.95
N LEU A 55 -5.98 31.04 9.08
CA LEU A 55 -6.36 29.90 8.25
C LEU A 55 -5.67 30.04 6.89
N CYS A 56 -4.66 29.22 6.66
CA CYS A 56 -3.83 29.29 5.47
C CYS A 56 -4.11 28.11 4.54
N VAL A 57 -4.40 28.39 3.27
CA VAL A 57 -4.46 27.37 2.22
C VAL A 57 -3.04 27.02 1.79
N HIS A 58 -2.64 25.76 1.90
CA HIS A 58 -1.37 25.25 1.40
C HIS A 58 -1.45 25.07 -0.12
N CYS A 59 -1.06 26.10 -0.87
CA CYS A 59 -1.20 26.16 -2.33
C CYS A 59 0.13 26.19 -3.09
N THR A 60 1.24 26.02 -2.38
CA THR A 60 2.61 25.98 -2.93
C THR A 60 3.05 24.58 -3.34
N ASP A 61 2.23 23.57 -3.07
CA ASP A 61 2.47 22.21 -3.51
C ASP A 61 1.98 21.98 -4.95
N TYR A 62 2.41 20.86 -5.54
CA TYR A 62 1.92 20.47 -6.85
C TYR A 62 0.46 20.00 -6.74
N PHE A 63 -0.37 20.41 -7.69
CA PHE A 63 -1.67 19.79 -7.91
C PHE A 63 -1.47 18.33 -8.30
N ALA A 64 -2.36 17.46 -7.85
CA ALA A 64 -2.20 16.02 -8.01
C ALA A 64 -2.06 15.65 -9.49
N LYS A 65 -1.16 14.72 -9.80
CA LYS A 65 -1.02 14.13 -11.13
C LYS A 65 -0.63 12.67 -11.00
N LEU A 66 -0.76 11.90 -12.08
CA LEU A 66 -0.30 10.52 -12.13
C LEU A 66 0.95 10.42 -13.00
N SER A 67 1.82 9.48 -12.62
CA SER A 67 3.00 9.08 -13.42
C SER A 67 2.61 8.48 -14.77
N ARG A 68 1.37 8.00 -14.91
CA ARG A 68 0.83 7.35 -16.13
C ARG A 68 -0.35 8.15 -16.67
N PRO A 69 -0.48 8.29 -18.00
CA PRO A 69 -1.62 8.97 -18.61
C PRO A 69 -2.94 8.27 -18.24
N VAL A 70 -3.96 9.08 -17.95
CA VAL A 70 -5.35 8.61 -17.81
C VAL A 70 -6.03 8.68 -19.17
N GLN A 71 -6.77 7.64 -19.55
CA GLN A 71 -7.56 7.64 -20.79
C GLN A 71 -8.82 8.49 -20.61
N THR A 72 -8.67 9.81 -20.78
CA THR A 72 -9.78 10.77 -20.72
C THR A 72 -9.43 12.02 -21.52
N GLU A 73 -10.43 12.68 -22.08
CA GLU A 73 -10.28 13.98 -22.75
C GLU A 73 -10.34 15.15 -21.76
N ARG A 74 -10.76 14.91 -20.52
CA ARG A 74 -10.82 15.93 -19.46
C ARG A 74 -9.42 16.20 -18.89
N LYS A 75 -9.11 17.48 -18.67
CA LYS A 75 -7.83 17.92 -18.06
C LYS A 75 -7.71 17.61 -16.58
N ILE A 76 -8.84 17.61 -15.87
CA ILE A 76 -8.92 17.30 -14.44
C ILE A 76 -10.07 16.32 -14.23
N VAL A 77 -9.82 15.29 -13.43
CA VAL A 77 -10.79 14.25 -13.08
C VAL A 77 -10.69 13.89 -11.60
N ALA A 78 -11.79 13.47 -10.99
CA ALA A 78 -11.80 12.88 -9.66
C ALA A 78 -11.47 11.39 -9.74
N LEU A 79 -10.43 10.94 -9.02
CA LEU A 79 -10.01 9.55 -9.00
C LEU A 79 -9.87 9.03 -7.56
N PRO A 80 -10.14 7.74 -7.32
CA PRO A 80 -9.80 7.11 -6.05
C PRO A 80 -8.30 6.84 -5.96
N HIS A 81 -7.80 6.66 -4.73
CA HIS A 81 -6.43 6.18 -4.49
C HIS A 81 -6.42 4.66 -4.34
N ASN A 82 -5.56 3.96 -5.09
CA ASN A 82 -5.34 2.52 -5.00
C ASN A 82 -3.84 2.19 -5.22
N ASP A 83 -3.41 0.97 -4.91
CA ASP A 83 -2.02 0.49 -5.11
C ASP A 83 -1.81 -0.14 -6.51
N GLY A 84 -2.57 0.36 -7.49
CA GLY A 84 -2.61 -0.10 -8.88
C GLY A 84 -2.42 1.06 -9.85
N THR A 85 -3.48 1.46 -10.54
CA THR A 85 -3.46 2.54 -11.53
C THR A 85 -3.19 3.91 -10.94
N THR A 86 -3.54 4.15 -9.67
CA THR A 86 -3.35 5.42 -8.98
C THR A 86 -2.35 5.35 -7.82
N ARG A 87 -1.41 4.39 -7.87
CA ARG A 87 -0.43 4.14 -6.80
C ARG A 87 0.41 5.36 -6.42
N ASP A 88 0.80 6.17 -7.40
CA ASP A 88 1.65 7.35 -7.17
C ASP A 88 0.79 8.62 -6.95
N LEU A 89 -0.52 8.46 -6.71
CA LEU A 89 -1.41 9.58 -6.48
C LEU A 89 -1.06 10.26 -5.16
N TRP A 90 -0.78 11.55 -5.23
CA TRP A 90 -0.66 12.42 -4.07
C TRP A 90 -1.57 13.62 -4.28
N SER A 91 -2.68 13.69 -3.54
CA SER A 91 -3.62 14.81 -3.66
C SER A 91 -3.26 15.93 -2.72
N ALA A 92 -2.75 17.03 -3.28
CA ALA A 92 -2.48 18.24 -2.50
C ALA A 92 -3.64 19.25 -2.50
N ALA A 93 -4.69 19.06 -3.29
CA ALA A 93 -5.85 19.95 -3.31
C ALA A 93 -7.03 19.25 -3.99
N GLY A 94 -8.25 19.58 -3.56
CA GLY A 94 -9.45 19.00 -4.14
C GLY A 94 -9.65 17.54 -3.77
N GLU A 95 -9.47 17.20 -2.49
CA GLU A 95 -9.84 15.89 -1.94
C GLU A 95 -11.12 15.98 -1.11
N LEU A 96 -11.85 14.87 -1.06
CA LEU A 96 -13.10 14.70 -0.34
C LEU A 96 -13.29 13.25 0.07
N SER A 97 -13.91 13.02 1.23
CA SER A 97 -14.40 11.70 1.64
C SER A 97 -15.87 11.71 2.02
N CYS A 98 -16.59 10.65 1.64
CA CYS A 98 -17.95 10.40 2.14
C CYS A 98 -17.92 9.97 3.62
N LEU A 99 -19.06 9.95 4.29
CA LEU A 99 -19.18 9.51 5.69
C LEU A 99 -18.55 8.12 5.89
N PHE A 100 -17.66 8.01 6.90
CA PHE A 100 -16.77 6.87 7.18
C PHE A 100 -15.59 6.67 6.21
N GLY A 101 -15.54 7.40 5.09
CA GLY A 101 -14.49 7.31 4.09
C GLY A 101 -13.20 7.99 4.52
N SER A 102 -12.07 7.44 4.07
CA SER A 102 -10.75 8.03 4.28
C SER A 102 -9.75 7.55 3.23
N GLU A 103 -8.61 8.21 3.14
CA GLU A 103 -7.48 7.79 2.31
C GLU A 103 -6.71 6.60 2.94
N THR A 104 -7.44 5.58 3.43
CA THR A 104 -6.85 4.36 3.98
C THR A 104 -6.68 3.33 2.87
N ILE A 105 -5.46 3.18 2.36
CA ILE A 105 -5.15 2.31 1.21
C ILE A 105 -4.73 0.91 1.70
N PRO A 106 -5.49 -0.16 1.41
CA PRO A 106 -5.06 -1.53 1.65
C PRO A 106 -4.04 -1.94 0.59
N THR A 107 -2.79 -1.47 0.72
CA THR A 107 -1.73 -1.75 -0.27
C THR A 107 -1.46 -3.25 -0.41
N ARG A 108 -0.90 -3.67 -1.55
CA ARG A 108 -0.46 -5.05 -1.81
C ARG A 108 0.46 -5.55 -0.71
N GLN A 109 1.38 -4.70 -0.24
CA GLN A 109 2.29 -5.03 0.85
C GLN A 109 1.55 -5.36 2.15
N ARG A 110 0.44 -4.66 2.46
CA ARG A 110 -0.38 -4.94 3.63
C ARG A 110 -1.07 -6.31 3.55
N TYR A 111 -1.57 -6.68 2.36
CA TYR A 111 -2.08 -8.04 2.12
C TYR A 111 -1.02 -9.12 2.32
N VAL A 112 0.18 -8.90 1.77
CA VAL A 112 1.31 -9.83 1.93
C VAL A 112 1.70 -9.96 3.41
N ASN A 113 1.75 -8.85 4.14
CA ASN A 113 2.04 -8.85 5.58
C ASN A 113 0.98 -9.60 6.41
N ALA A 114 -0.28 -9.60 5.94
CA ALA A 114 -1.39 -10.37 6.51
C ALA A 114 -1.43 -11.84 6.02
N GLY A 115 -0.44 -12.30 5.25
CA GLY A 115 -0.31 -13.69 4.80
C GLY A 115 -1.17 -14.06 3.58
N VAL A 116 -1.64 -13.08 2.80
CA VAL A 116 -2.42 -13.32 1.57
C VAL A 116 -1.48 -13.46 0.36
N ALA A 117 -1.72 -14.47 -0.47
CA ALA A 117 -1.04 -14.66 -1.75
C ALA A 117 -1.60 -13.71 -2.83
N PHE A 118 -1.41 -12.40 -2.65
CA PHE A 118 -2.12 -11.37 -3.40
C PHE A 118 -1.96 -11.48 -4.93
N ASP A 119 -0.72 -11.52 -5.43
CA ASP A 119 -0.45 -11.59 -6.88
C ASP A 119 -1.00 -12.86 -7.51
N LYS A 120 -1.00 -13.95 -6.75
CA LYS A 120 -1.55 -15.25 -7.16
C LYS A 120 -3.05 -15.13 -7.42
N VAL A 121 -3.81 -14.53 -6.50
CA VAL A 121 -5.26 -14.29 -6.67
C VAL A 121 -5.53 -13.32 -7.81
N ALA A 122 -4.80 -12.20 -7.86
CA ALA A 122 -5.01 -11.16 -8.87
C ALA A 122 -4.85 -11.69 -10.31
N LYS A 123 -3.82 -12.50 -10.55
CA LYS A 123 -3.51 -13.06 -11.88
C LYS A 123 -4.61 -13.97 -12.44
N TRP A 124 -5.43 -14.58 -11.60
CA TRP A 124 -6.47 -15.53 -12.03
C TRP A 124 -7.89 -14.96 -11.95
N HIS A 125 -8.03 -13.72 -11.50
CA HIS A 125 -9.34 -13.12 -11.34
C HIS A 125 -9.98 -12.85 -12.72
N PRO A 126 -11.26 -13.23 -12.94
CA PRO A 126 -11.95 -13.06 -14.23
C PRO A 126 -11.99 -11.62 -14.76
N ASP A 127 -12.07 -10.63 -13.86
CA ASP A 127 -12.09 -9.20 -14.24
C ASP A 127 -10.73 -8.71 -14.80
N GLY A 128 -9.67 -9.52 -14.71
CA GLY A 128 -8.31 -9.17 -15.09
C GLY A 128 -7.51 -8.57 -13.93
N GLU A 129 -6.19 -8.79 -13.98
CA GLU A 129 -5.25 -8.47 -12.89
C GLU A 129 -5.33 -7.00 -12.46
N GLN A 130 -5.19 -6.05 -13.38
CA GLN A 130 -5.17 -4.61 -13.03
C GLN A 130 -6.48 -4.13 -12.39
N ARG A 131 -7.63 -4.49 -12.97
CA ARG A 131 -8.94 -4.07 -12.42
C ARG A 131 -9.20 -4.66 -11.04
N PHE A 132 -8.76 -5.90 -10.82
CA PHE A 132 -8.83 -6.54 -9.52
C PHE A 132 -7.96 -5.81 -8.49
N ILE A 133 -6.71 -5.49 -8.84
CA ILE A 133 -5.79 -4.76 -7.98
C ILE A 133 -6.38 -3.41 -7.59
N ASP A 134 -6.84 -2.63 -8.56
CA ASP A 134 -7.41 -1.30 -8.32
C ASP A 134 -8.57 -1.38 -7.32
N ARG A 135 -9.52 -2.30 -7.54
CA ARG A 135 -10.67 -2.51 -6.65
C ARG A 135 -10.27 -2.97 -5.24
N MET A 136 -9.36 -3.94 -5.14
CA MET A 136 -8.98 -4.52 -3.85
C MET A 136 -8.06 -3.62 -3.03
N THR A 137 -7.38 -2.68 -3.65
CA THR A 137 -6.46 -1.76 -2.97
C THR A 137 -7.00 -0.34 -2.88
N GLU A 138 -8.22 -0.09 -3.38
CA GLU A 138 -8.88 1.21 -3.32
C GLU A 138 -9.11 1.68 -1.87
N ALA A 139 -8.77 2.93 -1.58
CA ALA A 139 -9.16 3.66 -0.39
C ALA A 139 -10.66 3.97 -0.45
N TRP A 140 -11.45 3.25 0.34
CA TRP A 140 -12.90 3.31 0.25
C TRP A 140 -13.42 4.69 0.67
N GLY A 141 -14.34 5.23 -0.14
CA GLY A 141 -15.06 6.46 0.21
C GLY A 141 -14.22 7.73 0.15
N TRP A 142 -13.06 7.72 -0.51
CA TRP A 142 -12.21 8.91 -0.72
C TRP A 142 -11.89 9.10 -2.20
N ARG A 143 -11.84 10.36 -2.65
CA ARG A 143 -11.39 10.75 -4.00
C ARG A 143 -10.63 12.06 -3.96
N GLY A 144 -9.66 12.20 -4.87
CA GLY A 144 -8.91 13.42 -5.11
C GLY A 144 -9.05 13.90 -6.56
N LEU A 145 -8.99 15.20 -6.79
CA LEU A 145 -8.87 15.79 -8.12
C LEU A 145 -7.45 15.63 -8.65
N VAL A 146 -7.35 15.22 -9.91
CA VAL A 146 -6.09 14.84 -10.57
C VAL A 146 -5.99 15.50 -11.92
N HIS A 147 -4.86 16.17 -12.17
CA HIS A 147 -4.48 16.66 -13.49
C HIS A 147 -4.03 15.49 -14.38
N THR A 148 -4.59 15.41 -15.57
CA THR A 148 -4.39 14.25 -16.47
C THR A 148 -3.18 14.41 -17.39
N GLU A 149 -2.67 15.62 -17.54
CA GLU A 149 -1.43 15.89 -18.28
C GLU A 149 -0.20 15.68 -17.40
N LEU A 150 0.94 15.35 -18.02
CA LEU A 150 2.17 14.97 -17.31
C LEU A 150 2.95 16.16 -16.70
N HIS A 151 2.70 17.37 -17.19
CA HIS A 151 3.38 18.57 -16.69
C HIS A 151 2.90 18.90 -15.26
N SER A 152 3.79 19.45 -14.45
CA SER A 152 3.45 19.81 -13.05
C SER A 152 2.79 21.18 -12.98
N VAL A 153 1.68 21.28 -12.24
CA VAL A 153 1.00 22.56 -11.96
C VAL A 153 1.03 22.83 -10.47
N ILE A 154 1.29 24.07 -10.04
CA ILE A 154 1.20 24.47 -8.64
C ILE A 154 -0.24 24.79 -8.28
N VAL A 155 -0.73 24.35 -7.12
CA VAL A 155 -2.14 24.55 -6.70
C VAL A 155 -2.55 26.03 -6.77
N HIS A 156 -1.65 26.95 -6.42
CA HIS A 156 -1.92 28.39 -6.49
C HIS A 156 -2.22 28.90 -7.90
N GLU A 157 -1.75 28.20 -8.93
CA GLU A 157 -1.91 28.57 -10.35
C GLU A 157 -3.10 27.85 -11.02
N VAL A 158 -3.79 26.98 -10.29
CA VAL A 158 -4.99 26.29 -10.80
C VAL A 158 -6.16 27.27 -10.87
N CYS A 159 -6.46 27.72 -12.09
CA CYS A 159 -7.60 28.59 -12.36
C CYS A 159 -8.92 27.87 -12.02
N LEU A 160 -9.80 28.56 -11.29
CA LEU A 160 -11.07 28.00 -10.82
C LEU A 160 -11.93 27.50 -11.97
N GLN A 161 -12.00 28.24 -13.08
CA GLN A 161 -12.81 27.86 -14.24
C GLN A 161 -12.46 26.49 -14.83
N HIS A 162 -11.20 26.04 -14.70
CA HIS A 162 -10.75 24.75 -15.24
C HIS A 162 -11.05 23.57 -14.32
N VAL A 163 -11.23 23.85 -13.02
CA VAL A 163 -11.43 22.82 -11.98
C VAL A 163 -12.86 22.81 -11.44
N LEU A 164 -13.67 23.82 -11.75
CA LEU A 164 -15.02 24.00 -11.19
C LEU A 164 -15.93 22.79 -11.45
N GLU A 165 -16.07 22.34 -12.70
CA GLU A 165 -16.93 21.20 -13.03
C GLU A 165 -16.47 19.92 -12.31
N PRO A 166 -15.19 19.48 -12.40
CA PRO A 166 -14.71 18.33 -11.63
C PRO A 166 -14.86 18.49 -10.11
N LEU A 167 -14.67 19.69 -9.58
CA LEU A 167 -14.87 19.97 -8.15
C LEU A 167 -16.33 19.81 -7.74
N MET A 168 -17.27 20.31 -8.54
CA MET A 168 -18.70 20.17 -8.27
C MET A 168 -19.14 18.71 -8.36
N GLU A 169 -18.62 17.95 -9.34
CA GLU A 169 -18.85 16.51 -9.44
C GLU A 169 -18.33 15.76 -8.22
N LEU A 170 -17.11 16.09 -7.75
CA LEU A 170 -16.53 15.50 -6.55
C LEU A 170 -17.38 15.79 -5.31
N LEU A 171 -17.75 17.06 -5.09
CA LEU A 171 -18.60 17.47 -3.97
C LEU A 171 -19.94 16.76 -3.99
N GLN A 172 -20.60 16.73 -5.15
CA GLN A 172 -21.87 16.05 -5.31
C GLN A 172 -21.74 14.57 -4.99
N TRP A 173 -20.73 13.87 -5.54
CA TRP A 173 -20.47 12.47 -5.21
C TRP A 173 -20.32 12.24 -3.70
N GLY A 174 -19.47 12.99 -3.01
CA GLY A 174 -19.25 12.78 -1.57
C GLY A 174 -20.50 13.05 -0.73
N PHE A 175 -21.29 14.06 -1.09
CA PHE A 175 -22.56 14.35 -0.42
C PHE A 175 -23.61 13.26 -0.69
N GLU A 176 -23.79 12.81 -1.93
CA GLU A 176 -24.76 11.75 -2.27
C GLU A 176 -24.43 10.44 -1.55
N GLU A 177 -23.17 10.00 -1.59
CA GLU A 177 -22.74 8.77 -0.90
C GLU A 177 -23.00 8.84 0.61
N SER A 178 -22.78 10.01 1.21
CA SER A 178 -23.02 10.20 2.65
C SER A 178 -24.51 10.25 2.99
N LEU A 179 -25.31 10.93 2.17
CA LEU A 179 -26.77 11.01 2.33
C LEU A 179 -27.42 9.63 2.19
N ASN A 180 -26.88 8.76 1.34
CA ASN A 180 -27.37 7.39 1.18
C ASN A 180 -27.21 6.54 2.44
N LEU A 181 -26.28 6.90 3.34
CA LEU A 181 -26.08 6.24 4.63
C LEU A 181 -27.03 6.75 5.71
N LEU A 182 -27.71 7.88 5.49
CA LEU A 182 -28.68 8.42 6.44
C LEU A 182 -30.07 7.81 6.23
N PRO A 183 -30.89 7.75 7.30
CA PRO A 183 -32.27 7.30 7.19
C PRO A 183 -33.10 8.24 6.31
N ALA A 184 -34.00 7.67 5.51
CA ALA A 184 -34.70 8.38 4.42
C ALA A 184 -35.40 9.68 4.87
N HIS A 185 -35.97 9.69 6.08
CA HIS A 185 -36.70 10.84 6.62
C HIS A 185 -35.79 12.05 6.96
N LYS A 186 -34.48 11.85 7.12
CA LYS A 186 -33.50 12.94 7.39
C LYS A 186 -32.77 13.45 6.16
N ARG A 187 -32.76 12.67 5.06
CA ARG A 187 -31.93 12.96 3.88
C ARG A 187 -32.20 14.35 3.30
N GLN A 188 -33.47 14.76 3.24
CA GLN A 188 -33.83 16.05 2.65
C GLN A 188 -33.37 17.22 3.53
N GLU A 189 -33.55 17.12 4.85
CA GLU A 189 -33.09 18.15 5.79
C GLU A 189 -31.55 18.24 5.78
N ALA A 190 -30.86 17.11 5.90
CA ALA A 190 -29.40 17.05 5.84
C ALA A 190 -28.83 17.62 4.53
N ARG A 191 -29.46 17.28 3.39
CA ARG A 191 -29.09 17.83 2.08
C ARG A 191 -29.18 19.35 2.07
N SER A 192 -30.31 19.90 2.50
CA SER A 192 -30.51 21.35 2.46
C SER A 192 -29.64 22.10 3.48
N ALA A 193 -29.37 21.49 4.64
CA ALA A 193 -28.51 22.07 5.67
C ALA A 193 -27.04 22.17 5.25
N VAL A 194 -26.55 21.18 4.49
CA VAL A 194 -25.12 21.04 4.16
C VAL A 194 -24.85 21.05 2.66
N ALA A 195 -25.32 20.03 1.94
CA ALA A 195 -24.93 19.81 0.54
C ALA A 195 -25.32 20.98 -0.36
N ASP A 196 -26.61 21.37 -0.37
CA ASP A 196 -27.10 22.46 -1.22
C ASP A 196 -26.43 23.80 -0.87
N ARG A 197 -26.15 24.00 0.43
CA ARG A 197 -25.52 25.21 0.95
C ARG A 197 -24.07 25.34 0.49
N ILE A 198 -23.28 24.27 0.60
CA ILE A 198 -21.87 24.27 0.17
C ILE A 198 -21.77 24.37 -1.36
N LEU A 199 -22.59 23.61 -2.10
CA LEU A 199 -22.63 23.67 -3.57
C LEU A 199 -23.05 25.08 -4.05
N GLY A 200 -24.01 25.70 -3.38
CA GLY A 200 -24.43 27.08 -3.63
C GLY A 200 -23.28 28.06 -3.42
N TRP A 201 -22.57 27.97 -2.30
CA TRP A 201 -21.40 28.82 -2.02
C TRP A 201 -20.29 28.71 -3.06
N VAL A 202 -19.95 27.49 -3.48
CA VAL A 202 -18.95 27.27 -4.54
C VAL A 202 -19.41 27.89 -5.86
N SER A 203 -20.68 27.68 -6.22
CA SER A 203 -21.26 28.21 -7.45
C SER A 203 -21.32 29.75 -7.45
N ASP A 204 -21.69 30.36 -6.32
CA ASP A 204 -21.80 31.81 -6.19
C ASP A 204 -20.43 32.48 -6.28
N PHE A 205 -19.42 31.92 -5.61
CA PHE A 205 -18.05 32.41 -5.72
C PHE A 205 -17.53 32.31 -7.16
N ALA A 206 -17.75 31.17 -7.82
CA ALA A 206 -17.30 30.96 -9.19
C ALA A 206 -17.96 31.92 -10.19
N LYS A 207 -19.25 32.25 -10.00
CA LYS A 207 -19.95 33.26 -10.81
C LYS A 207 -19.41 34.66 -10.59
N GLN A 208 -19.09 35.02 -9.35
CA GLN A 208 -18.63 36.36 -9.00
C GLN A 208 -17.15 36.58 -9.36
N TYR A 209 -16.34 35.52 -9.30
CA TYR A 209 -14.89 35.59 -9.44
C TYR A 209 -14.33 34.47 -10.34
N PRO A 210 -14.72 34.41 -11.63
CA PRO A 210 -14.39 33.30 -12.53
C PRO A 210 -12.88 33.15 -12.79
N ASP A 211 -12.14 34.26 -12.82
CA ASP A 211 -10.70 34.30 -13.12
C ASP A 211 -9.80 34.05 -11.91
N GLN A 212 -10.39 33.79 -10.73
CA GLN A 212 -9.61 33.51 -9.52
C GLN A 212 -9.09 32.06 -9.50
N CYS A 213 -8.11 31.81 -8.64
CA CYS A 213 -7.54 30.47 -8.47
C CYS A 213 -8.31 29.66 -7.42
N LEU A 214 -8.16 28.33 -7.44
CA LEU A 214 -8.77 27.41 -6.47
C LEU A 214 -8.46 27.81 -5.02
N SER A 215 -7.23 28.24 -4.75
CA SER A 215 -6.80 28.72 -3.42
C SER A 215 -7.57 29.95 -2.93
N ALA A 216 -8.11 30.80 -3.82
CA ALA A 216 -8.94 31.95 -3.45
C ALA A 216 -10.34 31.52 -3.02
N LEU A 217 -10.94 30.54 -3.73
CA LEU A 217 -12.20 29.92 -3.32
C LEU A 217 -12.07 29.32 -1.91
N TYR A 218 -10.98 28.60 -1.64
CA TYR A 218 -10.74 27.97 -0.35
C TYR A 218 -10.62 29.00 0.79
N GLN A 219 -9.85 30.07 0.57
CA GLN A 219 -9.78 31.20 1.52
C GLN A 219 -11.17 31.80 1.80
N TRP A 220 -12.01 31.93 0.78
CA TRP A 220 -13.36 32.48 0.94
C TRP A 220 -14.32 31.52 1.68
N LEU A 221 -14.14 30.21 1.56
CA LEU A 221 -14.96 29.20 2.22
C LEU A 221 -14.62 29.01 3.71
N PHE A 222 -13.35 29.15 4.09
CA PHE A 222 -12.90 28.88 5.46
C PHE A 222 -13.74 29.56 6.56
N PRO A 223 -13.95 30.90 6.55
CA PRO A 223 -14.77 31.55 7.58
C PRO A 223 -16.23 31.08 7.58
N ARG A 224 -16.76 30.68 6.42
CA ARG A 224 -18.13 30.16 6.29
C ARG A 224 -18.26 28.78 6.92
N PHE A 225 -17.24 27.94 6.78
CA PHE A 225 -17.22 26.63 7.42
C PHE A 225 -17.06 26.75 8.94
N PHE A 226 -16.23 27.68 9.42
CA PHE A 226 -16.15 27.98 10.85
C PHE A 226 -17.49 28.47 11.41
N ALA A 227 -18.17 29.38 10.71
CA ALA A 227 -19.50 29.84 11.08
C ALA A 227 -20.56 28.73 11.04
N MET A 228 -20.50 27.83 10.04
CA MET A 228 -21.37 26.65 9.96
C MET A 228 -21.17 25.72 11.18
N MET A 229 -19.95 25.63 11.70
CA MET A 229 -19.61 24.88 12.92
C MET A 229 -19.85 25.69 14.22
N GLY A 230 -20.53 26.83 14.14
CA GLY A 230 -20.88 27.66 15.29
C GLY A 230 -19.69 28.35 15.97
N ALA A 231 -18.55 28.45 15.30
CA ALA A 231 -17.39 29.15 15.84
C ALA A 231 -17.45 30.67 15.59
N PRO A 232 -16.94 31.49 16.53
CA PRO A 232 -16.72 32.91 16.26
C PRO A 232 -15.75 33.10 15.08
N THR A 233 -15.84 34.24 14.40
CA THR A 233 -15.04 34.50 13.19
C THR A 233 -14.28 35.82 13.25
N GLU A 234 -14.48 36.62 14.29
CA GLU A 234 -13.90 37.96 14.44
C GLU A 234 -12.39 37.94 14.71
N ASN A 235 -11.84 36.78 15.09
CA ASN A 235 -10.41 36.57 15.34
C ASN A 235 -9.73 35.77 14.22
N ILE A 236 -10.45 35.48 13.13
CA ILE A 236 -9.98 34.68 12.03
C ILE A 236 -9.50 35.57 10.90
N SER A 237 -8.33 35.24 10.34
CA SER A 237 -7.84 35.78 9.09
C SER A 237 -7.51 34.64 8.13
N THR A 238 -7.59 34.91 6.83
CA THR A 238 -7.34 33.90 5.78
C THR A 238 -6.14 34.32 4.94
N CYS A 239 -5.31 33.36 4.55
CA CYS A 239 -4.19 33.58 3.64
C CYS A 239 -3.94 32.30 2.80
N CYS A 240 -2.92 32.33 1.97
CA CYS A 240 -2.41 31.16 1.28
C CYS A 240 -0.89 31.08 1.39
N SER A 241 -0.32 29.88 1.28
CA SER A 241 1.11 29.68 1.50
C SER A 241 1.96 30.44 0.47
N ALA A 242 1.48 30.66 -0.75
CA ALA A 242 2.15 31.48 -1.76
C ALA A 242 2.34 32.94 -1.31
N ASN A 243 1.36 33.50 -0.60
CA ASN A 243 1.46 34.84 -0.03
C ASN A 243 2.25 34.85 1.28
N LEU A 244 2.00 33.86 2.15
CA LEU A 244 2.63 33.75 3.48
C LEU A 244 4.15 33.56 3.40
N LEU A 245 4.62 32.83 2.38
CA LEU A 245 6.01 32.44 2.17
C LEU A 245 6.68 33.22 1.04
N LYS A 246 6.06 34.31 0.59
CA LYS A 246 6.60 35.17 -0.46
C LYS A 246 7.95 35.73 0.01
N LEU A 247 8.99 35.53 -0.79
CA LEU A 247 10.33 36.00 -0.49
C LEU A 247 10.62 37.29 -1.26
N THR A 248 10.75 38.39 -0.53
CA THR A 248 11.21 39.68 -1.03
C THR A 248 12.18 40.29 -0.01
N PRO A 249 12.96 41.32 -0.36
CA PRO A 249 13.79 42.01 0.63
C PRO A 249 12.99 42.55 1.83
N GLU A 250 11.72 42.88 1.64
CA GLU A 250 10.82 43.34 2.70
C GLU A 250 10.35 42.22 3.64
N THR A 251 10.26 40.98 3.16
CA THR A 251 9.80 39.83 3.96
C THR A 251 10.92 38.93 4.45
N ALA A 252 12.13 39.06 3.89
CA ALA A 252 13.30 38.22 4.18
C ALA A 252 13.72 38.19 5.67
N ASN A 253 13.37 39.23 6.43
CA ASN A 253 13.67 39.37 7.85
C ASN A 253 12.61 38.73 8.77
N LEU A 254 11.49 38.24 8.24
CA LEU A 254 10.44 37.63 9.04
C LEU A 254 10.95 36.36 9.74
N PRO A 255 10.51 36.07 10.98
CA PRO A 255 10.97 34.92 11.75
C PRO A 255 10.90 33.60 10.99
N ARG A 256 9.85 33.40 10.17
CA ARG A 256 9.68 32.19 9.36
C ARG A 256 10.88 31.85 8.46
N PHE A 257 11.65 32.83 7.98
CA PHE A 257 12.79 32.55 7.10
C PHE A 257 14.11 32.30 7.85
N GLN A 258 14.14 32.43 9.17
CA GLN A 258 15.39 32.31 9.94
C GLN A 258 16.05 30.94 9.82
N LEU A 259 15.29 29.85 9.66
CA LEU A 259 15.85 28.50 9.46
C LEU A 259 16.74 28.46 8.20
N VAL A 260 16.38 29.20 7.16
CA VAL A 260 17.13 29.22 5.91
C VAL A 260 18.52 29.82 6.13
N ASN A 261 18.68 30.82 7.01
CA ASN A 261 20.00 31.36 7.36
C ASN A 261 20.92 30.28 7.94
N ILE A 262 20.40 29.30 8.66
CA ILE A 262 21.20 28.20 9.23
C ILE A 262 21.80 27.33 8.12
N PHE A 263 21.10 27.18 7.00
CA PHE A 263 21.58 26.45 5.81
C PHE A 263 22.45 27.30 4.88
N LEU A 264 22.34 28.64 4.94
CA LEU A 264 23.12 29.56 4.10
C LEU A 264 24.44 29.98 4.76
N ASN A 265 24.49 30.08 6.09
CA ASN A 265 25.69 30.49 6.80
C ASN A 265 26.77 29.39 6.72
N PRO A 266 27.97 29.67 6.18
CA PRO A 266 29.06 28.69 6.06
C PRO A 266 29.46 28.02 7.38
N GLU A 267 29.31 28.69 8.52
CA GLU A 267 29.68 28.15 9.84
C GLU A 267 28.69 27.09 10.32
N THR A 268 27.39 27.25 10.03
CA THR A 268 26.34 26.34 10.49
C THR A 268 25.89 25.34 9.43
N ARG A 269 26.17 25.61 8.15
CA ARG A 269 25.72 24.82 7.01
C ARG A 269 26.07 23.32 7.11
N PRO A 270 27.31 22.91 7.45
CA PRO A 270 27.64 21.48 7.56
C PRO A 270 26.80 20.75 8.61
N ILE A 271 26.52 21.42 9.74
CA ILE A 271 25.69 20.87 10.82
C ILE A 271 24.23 20.78 10.38
N ALA A 272 23.74 21.80 9.67
CA ALA A 272 22.37 21.84 9.16
C ALA A 272 22.07 20.73 8.13
N GLU A 273 23.02 20.51 7.21
CA GLU A 273 22.93 19.44 6.20
C GLU A 273 22.93 18.06 6.86
N ALA A 274 23.81 17.83 7.84
CA ALA A 274 23.83 16.60 8.63
C ALA A 274 22.52 16.38 9.39
N ALA A 275 21.98 17.44 10.02
CA ALA A 275 20.71 17.39 10.75
C ALA A 275 19.55 16.93 9.87
N TYR A 276 19.42 17.51 8.67
CA TYR A 276 18.38 17.13 7.72
C TYR A 276 18.57 15.70 7.22
N ASN A 277 19.79 15.34 6.78
CA ASN A 277 20.08 14.02 6.23
C ASN A 277 19.82 12.90 7.24
N GLN A 278 20.23 13.09 8.50
CA GLN A 278 19.96 12.12 9.55
C GLN A 278 18.46 12.03 9.88
N ALA A 279 17.71 13.13 9.74
CA ALA A 279 16.26 13.11 9.96
C ALA A 279 15.50 12.26 8.91
N VAL A 280 16.06 12.12 7.70
CA VAL A 280 15.42 11.42 6.57
C VAL A 280 16.02 10.06 6.21
N GLU A 281 17.16 9.68 6.78
CA GLU A 281 17.94 8.47 6.44
C GLU A 281 17.09 7.18 6.31
N ASP A 282 16.20 6.92 7.27
CA ASP A 282 15.31 5.74 7.26
C ASP A 282 13.95 6.03 6.59
N SER A 283 13.96 6.64 5.41
CA SER A 283 12.72 6.95 4.68
C SER A 283 12.87 6.95 3.17
N GLU A 284 11.72 7.07 2.50
CA GLU A 284 11.64 7.36 1.07
C GLU A 284 11.97 8.83 0.74
N ILE A 285 12.18 9.69 1.74
CA ILE A 285 12.59 11.08 1.55
C ILE A 285 14.09 11.12 1.26
N TYR A 286 14.48 11.72 0.14
CA TYR A 286 15.87 11.84 -0.26
C TYR A 286 16.69 12.78 0.66
N THR A 287 17.92 12.36 0.92
CA THR A 287 19.00 13.18 1.48
C THR A 287 19.44 14.27 0.48
N LEU A 288 20.08 15.33 0.97
CA LEU A 288 20.42 16.52 0.17
C LEU A 288 21.36 16.22 -1.01
N ASP A 289 22.28 15.28 -0.87
CA ASP A 289 23.23 14.88 -1.91
C ASP A 289 22.55 14.35 -3.18
N ARG A 290 21.31 13.85 -3.08
CA ARG A 290 20.52 13.37 -4.21
C ARG A 290 19.98 14.50 -5.09
N PHE A 291 19.93 15.74 -4.60
CA PHE A 291 19.41 16.89 -5.34
C PHE A 291 20.49 17.70 -6.07
N GLY A 292 21.76 17.32 -5.93
CA GLY A 292 22.89 17.97 -6.59
C GLY A 292 23.73 18.85 -5.66
N GLU A 293 24.81 19.39 -6.22
CA GLU A 293 25.77 20.21 -5.48
C GLU A 293 25.11 21.47 -4.90
N GLY A 294 25.36 21.73 -3.62
CA GLY A 294 24.88 22.92 -2.94
C GLY A 294 23.39 22.90 -2.58
N ALA A 295 22.69 21.77 -2.71
CA ALA A 295 21.28 21.64 -2.36
C ALA A 295 20.99 21.94 -0.89
N ILE A 296 19.89 22.65 -0.65
CA ILE A 296 19.35 22.90 0.70
C ILE A 296 17.88 22.42 0.74
N PRO A 297 17.28 22.16 1.93
CA PRO A 297 15.95 21.55 2.03
C PRO A 297 14.81 22.56 1.79
N PHE A 298 14.98 23.45 0.81
CA PHE A 298 14.02 24.47 0.43
C PHE A 298 13.81 24.42 -1.08
N ASP A 299 12.56 24.62 -1.48
CA ASP A 299 12.19 24.82 -2.88
C ASP A 299 11.88 26.31 -3.11
N LEU A 300 12.11 26.76 -4.33
CA LEU A 300 11.61 28.04 -4.82
C LEU A 300 10.46 27.79 -5.79
N VAL A 301 9.31 28.40 -5.52
CA VAL A 301 8.20 28.49 -6.48
C VAL A 301 8.38 29.77 -7.29
N ILE A 302 8.55 29.62 -8.60
CA ILE A 302 8.70 30.69 -9.56
C ILE A 302 7.41 30.76 -10.39
N PRO A 303 6.67 31.87 -10.36
CA PRO A 303 5.41 32.00 -11.09
C PRO A 303 5.56 31.59 -12.56
N LYS A 304 4.66 30.73 -13.04
CA LYS A 304 4.61 30.19 -14.41
C LYS A 304 5.81 29.33 -14.84
N ARG A 305 6.81 29.11 -13.97
CA ARG A 305 7.93 28.19 -14.21
C ARG A 305 7.91 26.96 -13.30
N GLY A 306 7.08 27.00 -12.25
CA GLY A 306 6.85 25.90 -11.33
C GLY A 306 7.69 25.99 -10.05
N ARG A 307 7.80 24.85 -9.37
CA ARG A 307 8.54 24.68 -8.12
C ARG A 307 9.79 23.83 -8.38
N GLY A 308 10.89 24.14 -7.69
CA GLY A 308 12.12 23.38 -7.82
C GLY A 308 13.04 23.55 -6.63
N THR A 309 13.92 22.57 -6.43
CA THR A 309 14.89 22.57 -5.32
C THR A 309 15.94 23.64 -5.49
N LEU A 310 16.23 24.34 -4.40
CA LEU A 310 17.22 25.40 -4.37
C LEU A 310 18.61 24.81 -4.11
N CYS A 311 19.52 25.04 -5.05
CA CYS A 311 20.92 24.65 -4.98
C CYS A 311 21.78 25.91 -5.04
N ILE A 312 22.66 26.11 -4.05
CA ILE A 312 23.45 27.33 -3.88
C ILE A 312 24.90 26.98 -3.63
N THR A 313 25.77 27.49 -4.51
CA THR A 313 27.23 27.47 -4.40
C THR A 313 27.76 28.91 -4.29
N ASP A 314 29.07 29.08 -4.19
CA ASP A 314 29.70 30.41 -4.18
C ASP A 314 29.59 31.14 -5.53
N ARG A 315 29.30 30.42 -6.62
CA ARG A 315 29.37 30.94 -8.00
C ARG A 315 28.02 31.01 -8.69
N TRP A 316 27.06 30.20 -8.29
CA TRP A 316 25.75 30.13 -8.91
C TRP A 316 24.68 29.70 -7.92
N LEU A 317 23.46 30.17 -8.19
CA LEU A 317 22.21 29.68 -7.61
C LEU A 317 21.44 28.97 -8.72
N ARG A 318 20.96 27.76 -8.46
CA ARG A 318 20.13 27.00 -9.38
C ARG A 318 18.83 26.60 -8.70
N VAL A 319 17.74 26.69 -9.45
CA VAL A 319 16.43 26.17 -9.06
C VAL A 319 16.10 25.01 -9.98
N GLU A 320 15.98 23.81 -9.43
CA GLU A 320 15.69 22.57 -10.17
C GLU A 320 14.20 22.44 -10.49
N THR A 321 13.66 23.37 -11.28
CA THR A 321 12.35 23.27 -11.93
C THR A 321 12.41 22.30 -13.12
N GLU A 322 11.25 22.00 -13.75
CA GLU A 322 11.20 21.15 -14.97
C GLU A 322 12.15 21.67 -16.07
N GLU A 323 12.20 22.99 -16.23
CA GLU A 323 13.28 23.69 -16.93
C GLU A 323 14.16 24.40 -15.90
N PRO A 324 15.34 23.85 -15.54
CA PRO A 324 16.17 24.42 -14.47
C PRO A 324 16.60 25.86 -14.76
N VAL A 325 16.53 26.71 -13.74
CA VAL A 325 16.95 28.12 -13.84
C VAL A 325 18.27 28.30 -13.10
N THR A 326 19.33 28.69 -13.81
CA THR A 326 20.65 28.96 -13.22
C THR A 326 20.97 30.45 -13.28
N ILE A 327 21.36 31.02 -12.14
CA ILE A 327 21.72 32.42 -11.95
C ILE A 327 23.18 32.49 -11.51
N PRO A 328 24.08 33.16 -12.27
CA PRO A 328 25.43 33.41 -11.82
C PRO A 328 25.43 34.40 -10.66
N LEU A 329 26.25 34.14 -9.64
CA LEU A 329 26.35 34.98 -8.45
C LEU A 329 27.55 35.92 -8.56
N GLU A 330 27.30 37.21 -8.33
CA GLU A 330 28.37 38.23 -8.22
C GLU A 330 29.14 38.11 -6.90
N ARG A 331 28.48 37.57 -5.87
CA ARG A 331 29.02 37.29 -4.54
C ARG A 331 28.30 36.08 -3.92
N PRO A 332 28.96 35.32 -3.02
CA PRO A 332 28.31 34.22 -2.30
C PRO A 332 27.04 34.67 -1.55
N VAL A 333 26.06 33.77 -1.46
CA VAL A 333 24.80 33.98 -0.73
C VAL A 333 24.92 33.32 0.64
N HIS A 334 25.13 34.10 1.69
CA HIS A 334 25.31 33.59 3.06
C HIS A 334 24.14 33.93 3.98
N SER A 335 23.13 34.66 3.49
CA SER A 335 21.95 35.05 4.24
C SER A 335 20.69 35.06 3.37
N VAL A 336 19.52 34.99 4.02
CA VAL A 336 18.22 35.13 3.34
C VAL A 336 18.07 36.50 2.70
N ALA A 337 18.68 37.54 3.29
CA ALA A 337 18.67 38.88 2.69
C ALA A 337 19.41 38.88 1.34
N ASP A 338 20.58 38.23 1.26
CA ASP A 338 21.31 38.06 0.00
C ASP A 338 20.48 37.25 -1.00
N LEU A 339 19.88 36.14 -0.54
CA LEU A 339 19.03 35.30 -1.37
C LEU A 339 17.84 36.08 -1.96
N ALA A 340 17.14 36.86 -1.13
CA ALA A 340 16.00 37.67 -1.55
C ALA A 340 16.39 38.73 -2.59
N GLN A 341 17.57 39.36 -2.47
CA GLN A 341 18.09 40.30 -3.46
C GLN A 341 18.36 39.62 -4.80
N VAL A 342 19.02 38.45 -4.79
CA VAL A 342 19.30 37.68 -6.01
C VAL A 342 18.01 37.22 -6.68
N VAL A 343 17.07 36.68 -5.90
CA VAL A 343 15.78 36.20 -6.40
C VAL A 343 14.99 37.37 -7.01
N GLN A 344 14.89 38.51 -6.34
CA GLN A 344 14.15 39.66 -6.88
C GLN A 344 14.79 40.24 -8.15
N LYS A 345 16.13 40.29 -8.21
CA LYS A 345 16.88 40.80 -9.38
C LYS A 345 16.67 39.93 -10.63
N HIS A 346 16.61 38.60 -10.48
CA HIS A 346 16.65 37.68 -11.62
C HIS A 346 15.33 36.95 -11.95
N LEU A 347 14.44 36.74 -10.98
CA LEU A 347 13.25 35.90 -11.14
C LEU A 347 11.93 36.67 -11.07
N SER A 348 11.98 38.00 -11.12
CA SER A 348 10.84 38.93 -10.97
C SER A 348 10.16 38.86 -9.60
N SER A 349 9.27 39.84 -9.31
CA SER A 349 8.53 39.88 -8.06
C SER A 349 7.49 38.76 -7.98
N GLY A 350 7.51 37.95 -6.91
CA GLY A 350 6.48 36.91 -6.69
C GLY A 350 7.01 35.52 -6.36
N ALA A 351 8.33 35.32 -6.31
CA ALA A 351 8.91 34.04 -5.89
C ALA A 351 8.55 33.71 -4.43
N THR A 352 8.29 32.43 -4.17
CA THR A 352 7.94 31.91 -2.84
C THR A 352 8.98 30.90 -2.39
N LEU A 353 9.53 31.07 -1.19
CA LEU A 353 10.53 30.15 -0.64
C LEU A 353 9.84 29.21 0.35
N VAL A 354 9.88 27.91 0.09
CA VAL A 354 9.08 26.91 0.80
C VAL A 354 10.01 25.83 1.35
N GLY A 355 9.91 25.53 2.64
CA GLY A 355 10.60 24.36 3.21
C GLY A 355 10.06 23.05 2.63
N LYS A 356 10.93 22.07 2.37
CA LYS A 356 10.50 20.72 2.03
C LYS A 356 10.08 19.97 3.28
N ALA A 357 8.93 19.27 3.24
CA ALA A 357 8.48 18.29 4.23
C ALA A 357 8.90 18.61 5.68
N VAL A 358 10.02 18.03 6.12
CA VAL A 358 10.65 18.19 7.45
C VAL A 358 10.95 19.65 7.82
N ALA A 359 11.49 20.44 6.88
CA ALA A 359 11.92 21.82 7.11
C ALA A 359 10.74 22.82 7.17
N LEU A 360 9.63 22.55 6.47
CA LEU A 360 8.48 23.47 6.42
C LEU A 360 7.87 23.69 7.81
N VAL A 361 7.76 22.62 8.60
CA VAL A 361 7.18 22.67 9.94
C VAL A 361 8.04 23.56 10.83
N SER A 362 9.36 23.34 10.91
CA SER A 362 10.28 24.20 11.66
C SER A 362 10.26 25.65 11.17
N MET A 363 10.26 25.83 9.84
CA MET A 363 10.23 27.14 9.19
C MET A 363 9.04 27.98 9.69
N LEU A 364 7.84 27.42 9.66
CA LEU A 364 6.64 28.15 10.05
C LEU A 364 6.43 28.17 11.57
N ALA A 365 6.81 27.11 12.29
CA ALA A 365 6.74 27.04 13.75
C ALA A 365 7.69 28.02 14.45
N ARG A 366 8.64 28.62 13.72
CA ARG A 366 9.46 29.71 14.23
C ARG A 366 8.66 31.00 14.47
N GLU A 367 7.56 31.19 13.75
CA GLU A 367 6.75 32.41 13.84
C GLU A 367 5.35 32.15 14.40
N PHE A 368 4.84 30.95 14.18
CA PHE A 368 3.47 30.59 14.52
C PHE A 368 3.41 29.38 15.43
N LEU A 369 2.29 29.25 16.13
CA LEU A 369 1.96 28.01 16.83
C LEU A 369 1.03 27.18 15.94
N PHE A 370 1.54 26.05 15.47
CA PHE A 370 0.80 25.19 14.55
C PHE A 370 -0.35 24.51 15.26
N VAL A 371 -1.53 24.55 14.64
CA VAL A 371 -2.69 23.78 15.08
C VAL A 371 -2.83 22.58 14.17
N MET A 372 -2.69 21.37 14.71
CA MET A 372 -2.85 20.12 13.96
C MET A 372 -3.83 19.21 14.68
N ASN A 373 -4.61 18.47 13.89
CA ASN A 373 -5.39 17.36 14.42
C ASN A 373 -4.44 16.21 14.83
N GLU A 374 -4.90 15.31 15.69
CA GLU A 374 -4.15 14.11 16.07
C GLU A 374 -3.75 13.30 14.83
N GLY A 375 -2.52 12.77 14.82
CA GLY A 375 -1.96 12.11 13.63
C GLY A 375 -1.74 13.01 12.40
N GLY A 376 -2.00 14.32 12.49
CA GLY A 376 -1.74 15.27 11.41
C GLY A 376 -0.25 15.43 11.10
N SER A 377 0.09 15.41 9.81
CA SER A 377 1.45 15.46 9.25
C SER A 377 2.38 14.30 9.68
N PRO A 378 2.77 13.40 8.77
CA PRO A 378 3.69 12.30 9.08
C PRO A 378 5.15 12.78 9.31
N TYR A 379 5.45 14.05 9.05
CA TYR A 379 6.81 14.60 9.10
C TYR A 379 7.22 15.12 10.49
N VAL A 380 6.28 15.32 11.42
CA VAL A 380 6.54 16.01 12.70
C VAL A 380 7.65 15.37 13.53
N TRP A 381 7.67 14.04 13.62
CA TRP A 381 8.72 13.36 14.38
C TRP A 381 10.11 13.48 13.72
N ARG A 382 10.18 13.58 12.39
CA ARG A 382 11.44 13.85 11.66
C ARG A 382 11.87 15.30 11.84
N THR A 383 10.92 16.23 11.85
CA THR A 383 11.16 17.64 12.20
C THR A 383 11.76 17.74 13.60
N ARG A 384 11.23 16.98 14.57
CA ARG A 384 11.81 16.87 15.91
C ARG A 384 13.25 16.37 15.90
N LYS A 385 13.52 15.29 15.17
CA LYS A 385 14.88 14.73 15.04
C LYS A 385 15.86 15.77 14.47
N MET A 386 15.46 16.51 13.43
CA MET A 386 16.29 17.57 12.85
C MET A 386 16.56 18.71 13.84
N ASN A 387 15.53 19.24 14.51
CA ASN A 387 15.70 20.35 15.45
C ASN A 387 16.50 19.94 16.69
N GLN A 388 16.31 18.70 17.19
CA GLN A 388 17.10 18.15 18.28
C GLN A 388 18.59 18.08 17.90
N TYR A 389 18.90 17.57 16.71
CA TYR A 389 20.28 17.49 16.25
C TYR A 389 20.94 18.87 16.17
N LEU A 390 20.25 19.87 15.62
CA LEU A 390 20.74 21.25 15.56
C LEU A 390 21.10 21.77 16.96
N ARG A 391 20.21 21.60 17.94
CA ARG A 391 20.43 22.04 19.33
C ARG A 391 21.61 21.31 19.99
N GLU A 392 21.71 20.00 19.81
CA GLU A 392 22.79 19.17 20.38
C GLU A 392 24.18 19.54 19.82
N HIS A 393 24.23 20.10 18.62
CA HIS A 393 25.47 20.52 17.95
C HIS A 393 25.71 22.05 18.04
N GLY A 394 25.07 22.72 19.00
CA GLY A 394 25.36 24.11 19.34
C GLY A 394 24.74 25.16 18.40
N VAL A 395 23.81 24.77 17.54
CA VAL A 395 23.04 25.73 16.74
C VAL A 395 21.86 26.24 17.57
N GLU A 396 21.90 27.51 17.93
CA GLU A 396 20.79 28.17 18.63
C GLU A 396 19.56 28.29 17.70
N TRP A 397 18.60 27.40 17.90
CA TRP A 397 17.36 27.35 17.14
C TRP A 397 16.19 27.00 18.05
N SER A 398 15.19 27.88 18.10
CA SER A 398 13.98 27.69 18.89
C SER A 398 12.74 27.84 18.02
N VAL A 399 11.79 26.95 18.19
CA VAL A 399 10.50 26.93 17.51
C VAL A 399 9.39 26.79 18.54
N HIS A 400 8.19 27.22 18.20
CA HIS A 400 7.00 26.96 18.99
C HIS A 400 6.61 25.48 18.90
N PRO A 401 5.97 24.91 19.94
CA PRO A 401 5.39 23.59 19.88
C PRO A 401 4.18 23.55 18.91
N ILE A 402 3.69 22.35 18.63
CA ILE A 402 2.44 22.14 17.89
C ILE A 402 1.31 21.96 18.90
N LEU A 403 0.20 22.71 18.74
CA LEU A 403 -1.05 22.45 19.43
C LEU A 403 -1.80 21.32 18.73
N ARG A 404 -1.99 20.21 19.46
CA ARG A 404 -2.72 19.03 18.99
C ARG A 404 -4.16 19.05 19.47
N LEU A 405 -5.07 18.73 18.57
CA LEU A 405 -6.50 18.55 18.84
C LEU A 405 -6.87 17.06 18.68
N VAL A 406 -7.42 16.47 19.74
CA VAL A 406 -7.88 15.08 19.74
C VAL A 406 -9.40 15.08 19.81
N TYR A 407 -10.07 14.63 18.74
CA TYR A 407 -11.52 14.56 18.70
C TYR A 407 -12.03 13.18 19.11
N PRO A 408 -13.04 13.10 19.98
CA PRO A 408 -13.75 11.85 20.27
C PRO A 408 -14.92 11.69 19.28
N THR A 409 -14.61 11.69 17.99
CA THR A 409 -15.60 11.77 16.89
C THR A 409 -16.61 10.64 17.01
N TRP A 410 -16.14 9.40 17.03
CA TRP A 410 -17.01 8.22 17.05
C TRP A 410 -17.55 7.93 18.46
N ASP A 411 -16.79 8.29 19.49
CA ASP A 411 -17.19 8.23 20.91
C ASP A 411 -18.35 9.17 21.27
N THR A 412 -18.65 10.16 20.43
CA THR A 412 -19.71 11.15 20.66
C THR A 412 -20.87 11.03 19.69
N LEU A 413 -20.76 10.19 18.65
CA LEU A 413 -21.85 9.96 17.69
C LEU A 413 -23.13 9.49 18.40
N GLY A 414 -22.99 8.69 19.46
CA GLY A 414 -24.10 8.14 20.24
C GLY A 414 -24.73 9.06 21.27
N SER A 415 -24.32 10.34 21.29
CA SER A 415 -24.76 11.30 22.30
C SER A 415 -26.04 12.05 21.95
N THR A 416 -26.52 11.87 20.72
CA THR A 416 -27.84 12.28 20.22
C THR A 416 -28.86 11.15 20.46
N ASP A 417 -30.13 11.39 20.14
CA ASP A 417 -31.14 10.32 20.14
C ASP A 417 -30.67 9.14 19.26
N CYS A 418 -31.13 7.93 19.60
CA CYS A 418 -30.76 6.72 18.89
C CYS A 418 -31.27 6.79 17.43
N GLU A 419 -30.38 7.19 16.53
CA GLU A 419 -30.65 7.32 15.11
C GLU A 419 -30.08 6.11 14.36
N THR A 420 -30.87 5.53 13.47
CA THR A 420 -30.43 4.40 12.66
C THR A 420 -29.69 4.89 11.43
N ILE A 421 -28.41 4.57 11.32
CA ILE A 421 -27.58 4.83 10.14
C ILE A 421 -27.25 3.53 9.41
N ALA A 422 -27.18 3.59 8.09
CA ALA A 422 -26.68 2.46 7.31
C ALA A 422 -25.14 2.45 7.35
N LEU A 423 -24.57 1.25 7.42
CA LEU A 423 -23.13 1.03 7.39
C LEU A 423 -22.68 0.59 5.99
N PRO A 424 -21.54 1.09 5.49
CA PRO A 424 -20.93 0.56 4.29
C PRO A 424 -20.47 -0.89 4.49
N ASP A 425 -20.35 -1.67 3.41
CA ASP A 425 -20.18 -3.14 3.47
C ASP A 425 -19.10 -3.65 4.43
N HIS A 426 -17.95 -2.99 4.48
CA HIS A 426 -16.85 -3.37 5.37
C HIS A 426 -17.20 -3.15 6.85
N LEU A 427 -17.86 -2.04 7.19
CA LEU A 427 -18.38 -1.80 8.54
C LEU A 427 -19.58 -2.70 8.84
N ALA A 428 -20.50 -2.88 7.89
CA ALA A 428 -21.66 -3.75 8.08
C ALA A 428 -21.25 -5.19 8.41
N THR A 429 -20.20 -5.69 7.74
CA THR A 429 -19.64 -7.01 8.01
C THR A 429 -19.00 -7.08 9.39
N ALA A 430 -18.22 -6.05 9.77
CA ALA A 430 -17.52 -6.03 11.06
C ALA A 430 -18.47 -5.88 12.26
N PHE A 431 -19.52 -5.05 12.14
CA PHE A 431 -20.54 -4.89 13.18
C PHE A 431 -21.61 -5.99 13.16
N GLY A 432 -21.69 -6.78 12.08
CA GLY A 432 -22.71 -7.81 11.88
C GLY A 432 -24.11 -7.27 11.56
N LYS A 433 -24.22 -6.00 11.17
CA LYS A 433 -25.49 -5.30 10.90
C LYS A 433 -25.33 -4.32 9.74
N ARG A 434 -26.28 -4.27 8.82
CA ARG A 434 -26.31 -3.25 7.75
C ARG A 434 -26.77 -1.88 8.23
N GLU A 435 -27.57 -1.85 9.27
CA GLU A 435 -28.07 -0.64 9.90
C GLU A 435 -27.81 -0.74 11.40
N ILE A 436 -27.34 0.35 11.99
CA ILE A 436 -26.97 0.39 13.40
C ILE A 436 -27.46 1.70 14.02
N CYS A 437 -27.85 1.63 15.29
CA CYS A 437 -28.10 2.83 16.06
C CYS A 437 -26.79 3.57 16.35
N THR A 438 -26.77 4.90 16.23
CA THR A 438 -25.62 5.75 16.58
C THR A 438 -25.06 5.50 17.98
N SER A 439 -25.93 5.26 18.96
CA SER A 439 -25.53 4.92 20.34
C SER A 439 -24.84 3.55 20.45
N GLU A 440 -25.33 2.55 19.71
CA GLU A 440 -24.70 1.23 19.63
C GLU A 440 -23.34 1.31 18.93
N PHE A 441 -23.25 2.04 17.82
CA PHE A 441 -22.00 2.26 17.10
C PHE A 441 -20.95 2.89 18.01
N SER A 442 -21.31 3.98 18.69
CA SER A 442 -20.44 4.72 19.59
C SER A 442 -19.92 3.87 20.75
N ALA A 443 -20.77 2.97 21.28
CA ALA A 443 -20.37 2.07 22.38
C ALA A 443 -19.40 0.96 21.93
N ARG A 444 -19.46 0.53 20.67
CA ARG A 444 -18.79 -0.69 20.19
C ARG A 444 -17.65 -0.47 19.21
N TRP A 445 -17.51 0.70 18.58
CA TRP A 445 -16.54 0.87 17.49
C TRP A 445 -15.09 0.49 17.87
N ARG A 446 -14.66 0.78 19.11
CA ARG A 446 -13.32 0.40 19.61
C ARG A 446 -13.16 -1.11 19.79
N GLU A 447 -14.19 -1.77 20.29
CA GLU A 447 -14.24 -3.23 20.39
C GLU A 447 -14.11 -3.84 18.99
N VAL A 448 -14.92 -3.36 18.03
CA VAL A 448 -14.87 -3.81 16.63
C VAL A 448 -13.50 -3.57 16.01
N VAL A 449 -12.87 -2.41 16.24
CA VAL A 449 -11.49 -2.13 15.78
C VAL A 449 -10.50 -3.16 16.36
N ALA A 450 -10.61 -3.48 17.65
CA ALA A 450 -9.75 -4.48 18.29
C ALA A 450 -10.00 -5.90 17.73
N GLU A 451 -11.25 -6.28 17.51
CA GLU A 451 -11.64 -7.54 16.88
C GLU A 451 -11.05 -7.66 15.46
N GLN A 452 -11.11 -6.59 14.66
CA GLN A 452 -10.55 -6.60 13.30
C GLN A 452 -9.01 -6.67 13.30
N LYS A 453 -8.34 -6.04 14.27
CA LYS A 453 -6.88 -6.22 14.45
C LYS A 453 -6.54 -7.66 14.84
N ALA A 454 -7.30 -8.26 15.75
CA ALA A 454 -7.13 -9.67 16.14
C ALA A 454 -7.42 -10.64 14.96
N LEU A 455 -8.38 -10.30 14.12
CA LEU A 455 -8.68 -11.04 12.89
C LEU A 455 -7.49 -11.01 11.92
N LEU A 456 -6.84 -9.86 11.71
CA LEU A 456 -5.65 -9.78 10.87
C LEU A 456 -4.51 -10.67 11.39
N GLU A 457 -4.25 -10.67 12.70
CA GLU A 457 -3.24 -11.55 13.30
C GLU A 457 -3.62 -13.03 13.19
N THR A 458 -4.90 -13.37 13.33
CA THR A 458 -5.39 -14.75 13.14
C THR A 458 -5.17 -15.20 11.69
N ILE A 459 -5.57 -14.39 10.71
CA ILE A 459 -5.42 -14.69 9.29
C ILE A 459 -3.95 -14.85 8.89
N ARG A 460 -3.07 -14.01 9.44
CA ARG A 460 -1.62 -14.05 9.21
C ARG A 460 -1.00 -15.39 9.58
N GLN A 461 -1.54 -16.08 10.60
CA GLN A 461 -1.04 -17.37 11.07
C GLN A 461 -1.51 -18.55 10.20
N LEU A 462 -2.47 -18.36 9.29
CA LEU A 462 -2.98 -19.41 8.42
C LEU A 462 -2.01 -19.64 7.25
N THR A 463 -1.28 -20.76 7.29
CA THR A 463 -0.19 -21.06 6.35
C THR A 463 -0.56 -22.04 5.25
N SER A 464 -1.61 -22.83 5.44
CA SER A 464 -2.05 -23.86 4.48
C SER A 464 -3.50 -23.65 4.01
N PRO A 465 -3.86 -24.11 2.79
CA PRO A 465 -5.24 -23.96 2.30
C PRO A 465 -6.27 -24.68 3.18
N ARG A 466 -5.90 -25.81 3.79
CA ARG A 466 -6.76 -26.53 4.72
C ARG A 466 -7.07 -25.71 5.97
N GLU A 467 -6.08 -25.03 6.55
CA GLU A 467 -6.28 -24.14 7.71
C GLU A 467 -7.20 -22.97 7.35
N VAL A 468 -7.04 -22.39 6.16
CA VAL A 468 -7.94 -21.33 5.67
C VAL A 468 -9.37 -21.84 5.52
N LEU A 469 -9.57 -23.01 4.91
CA LEU A 469 -10.91 -23.62 4.77
C LEU A 469 -11.54 -23.96 6.11
N GLU A 470 -10.77 -24.47 7.06
CA GLU A 470 -11.25 -24.76 8.42
C GLU A 470 -11.65 -23.48 9.16
N PHE A 471 -10.83 -22.43 9.06
CA PHE A 471 -11.15 -21.11 9.59
C PHE A 471 -12.45 -20.54 8.99
N LEU A 472 -12.59 -20.58 7.65
CA LEU A 472 -13.79 -20.09 6.96
C LEU A 472 -15.02 -20.92 7.31
N ALA A 473 -14.89 -22.24 7.46
CA ALA A 473 -15.97 -23.11 7.89
C ALA A 473 -16.48 -22.75 9.30
N GLN A 474 -15.58 -22.54 10.25
CA GLN A 474 -15.95 -22.13 11.61
C GLN A 474 -16.60 -20.73 11.64
N ARG A 475 -16.14 -19.81 10.79
CA ARG A 475 -16.60 -18.41 10.79
C ARG A 475 -17.89 -18.18 10.02
N GLU A 476 -18.04 -18.79 8.84
CA GLU A 476 -19.10 -18.48 7.87
C GLU A 476 -20.08 -19.66 7.65
N GLY A 477 -19.80 -20.84 8.23
CA GLY A 477 -20.77 -21.92 8.36
C GLY A 477 -20.78 -22.95 7.23
N GLU A 478 -21.96 -23.54 6.99
CA GLU A 478 -22.13 -24.83 6.30
C GLU A 478 -21.55 -24.87 4.88
N GLY A 479 -21.65 -23.79 4.11
CA GLY A 479 -21.12 -23.73 2.74
C GLY A 479 -19.61 -24.00 2.68
N TRP A 480 -18.85 -23.46 3.63
CA TRP A 480 -17.41 -23.69 3.72
C TRP A 480 -17.05 -25.03 4.35
N HIS A 481 -17.89 -25.56 5.24
CA HIS A 481 -17.75 -26.95 5.72
C HIS A 481 -17.80 -27.95 4.56
N LEU A 482 -18.78 -27.81 3.66
CA LEU A 482 -18.91 -28.66 2.48
C LEU A 482 -17.71 -28.53 1.53
N LEU A 483 -17.24 -27.30 1.27
CA LEU A 483 -16.04 -27.07 0.44
C LEU A 483 -14.77 -27.67 1.07
N ARG A 484 -14.64 -27.64 2.41
CA ARG A 484 -13.53 -28.28 3.13
C ARG A 484 -13.56 -29.79 2.97
N GLU A 485 -14.72 -30.43 3.12
CA GLU A 485 -14.86 -31.88 2.94
C GLU A 485 -14.60 -32.31 1.49
N GLU A 486 -15.08 -31.53 0.53
CA GLU A 486 -14.80 -31.74 -0.89
C GLU A 486 -13.30 -31.62 -1.19
N TYR A 487 -12.64 -30.60 -0.61
CA TYR A 487 -11.19 -30.42 -0.73
C TYR A 487 -10.43 -31.62 -0.15
N ASP A 488 -10.74 -32.04 1.08
CA ASP A 488 -10.09 -33.19 1.72
C ASP A 488 -10.30 -34.48 0.91
N THR A 489 -11.48 -34.66 0.31
CA THR A 489 -11.78 -35.79 -0.59
C THR A 489 -10.89 -35.77 -1.83
N HIS A 490 -10.75 -34.62 -2.50
CA HIS A 490 -9.88 -34.50 -3.67
C HIS A 490 -8.40 -34.68 -3.32
N ILE A 491 -7.95 -34.14 -2.18
CA ILE A 491 -6.59 -34.36 -1.70
C ILE A 491 -6.34 -35.84 -1.39
N ALA A 492 -7.30 -36.55 -0.80
CA ALA A 492 -7.20 -37.99 -0.56
C ALA A 492 -7.08 -38.78 -1.87
N ILE A 493 -7.89 -38.45 -2.89
CA ILE A 493 -7.80 -39.05 -4.24
C ILE A 493 -6.40 -38.81 -4.82
N LEU A 494 -5.88 -37.58 -4.76
CA LEU A 494 -4.56 -37.25 -5.30
C LEU A 494 -3.42 -37.97 -4.57
N ARG A 495 -3.52 -38.11 -3.25
CA ARG A 495 -2.56 -38.88 -2.44
C ARG A 495 -2.58 -40.36 -2.83
N GLU A 496 -3.76 -40.94 -3.00
CA GLU A 496 -3.92 -42.34 -3.39
C GLU A 496 -3.40 -42.62 -4.80
N LEU A 497 -3.75 -41.77 -5.78
CA LEU A 497 -3.22 -41.87 -7.15
C LEU A 497 -1.69 -41.74 -7.17
N ARG A 498 -1.12 -40.83 -6.35
CA ARG A 498 0.34 -40.70 -6.21
C ARG A 498 0.98 -41.95 -5.59
N ARG A 499 0.35 -42.53 -4.57
CA ARG A 499 0.81 -43.77 -3.94
C ARG A 499 0.83 -44.94 -4.93
N GLN A 500 -0.22 -45.10 -5.72
CA GLN A 500 -0.30 -46.13 -6.78
C GLN A 500 0.77 -45.91 -7.86
N ALA A 501 0.93 -44.67 -8.33
CA ALA A 501 1.97 -44.33 -9.31
C ALA A 501 3.38 -44.63 -8.78
N GLU A 502 3.65 -44.34 -7.51
CA GLU A 502 4.92 -44.63 -6.84
C GLU A 502 5.16 -46.15 -6.70
N GLN A 503 4.13 -46.93 -6.35
CA GLN A 503 4.24 -48.39 -6.31
C GLN A 503 4.61 -48.97 -7.68
N ILE A 504 3.99 -48.48 -8.76
CA ILE A 504 4.33 -48.87 -10.12
C ILE A 504 5.76 -48.43 -10.46
N HIS A 505 6.16 -47.23 -10.04
CA HIS A 505 7.51 -46.71 -10.26
C HIS A 505 8.57 -47.60 -9.60
N GLN A 506 8.38 -47.97 -8.34
CA GLN A 506 9.26 -48.88 -7.60
C GLN A 506 9.31 -50.27 -8.26
N ARG A 507 8.18 -50.79 -8.73
CA ARG A 507 8.13 -52.08 -9.45
C ARG A 507 8.91 -52.03 -10.77
N ILE A 508 8.77 -50.96 -11.54
CA ILE A 508 9.54 -50.74 -12.77
C ILE A 508 11.05 -50.69 -12.45
N HIS A 509 11.45 -49.97 -11.40
CA HIS A 509 12.84 -49.91 -10.96
C HIS A 509 13.39 -51.29 -10.57
N ALA A 510 12.61 -52.09 -9.82
CA ALA A 510 13.00 -53.45 -9.44
C ALA A 510 13.15 -54.37 -10.66
N LEU A 511 12.24 -54.29 -11.64
CA LEU A 511 12.32 -55.07 -12.89
C LEU A 511 13.56 -54.69 -13.71
N TYR A 512 13.91 -53.40 -13.79
CA TYR A 512 15.13 -52.97 -14.46
C TYR A 512 16.40 -53.49 -13.76
N ALA A 513 16.42 -53.50 -12.42
CA ALA A 513 17.53 -54.09 -11.66
C ALA A 513 17.66 -55.61 -11.92
N GLN A 514 16.55 -56.34 -11.97
CA GLN A 514 16.52 -57.77 -12.30
C GLN A 514 16.97 -58.05 -13.73
N ILE A 515 16.51 -57.25 -14.70
CA ILE A 515 16.97 -57.35 -16.10
C ILE A 515 18.48 -57.20 -16.18
N GLU A 516 19.06 -56.26 -15.44
CA GLU A 516 20.50 -56.05 -15.46
C GLU A 516 21.27 -57.21 -14.83
N GLN A 517 20.77 -57.77 -13.72
CA GLN A 517 21.32 -58.99 -13.13
C GLN A 517 21.28 -60.17 -14.10
N TRP A 518 20.13 -60.43 -14.74
CA TRP A 518 19.99 -61.54 -15.68
C TRP A 518 20.84 -61.37 -16.94
N LYS A 519 21.10 -60.14 -17.41
CA LYS A 519 22.06 -59.90 -18.49
C LYS A 519 23.48 -60.26 -18.07
N GLN A 520 23.89 -59.90 -16.86
CA GLN A 520 25.23 -60.25 -16.34
C GLN A 520 25.37 -61.78 -16.20
N GLU A 521 24.32 -62.46 -15.74
CA GLU A 521 24.29 -63.93 -15.67
C GLU A 521 24.30 -64.56 -17.06
N TYR A 522 23.53 -64.04 -18.01
CA TYR A 522 23.53 -64.48 -19.41
C TYR A 522 24.95 -64.40 -20.00
N GLN A 523 25.63 -63.27 -19.83
CA GLN A 523 27.03 -63.09 -20.27
C GLN A 523 27.97 -64.10 -19.59
N ARG A 524 27.80 -64.34 -18.28
CA ARG A 524 28.61 -65.32 -17.55
C ARG A 524 28.42 -66.74 -18.07
N ILE A 525 27.17 -67.15 -18.32
CA ILE A 525 26.81 -68.46 -18.85
C ILE A 525 27.34 -68.61 -20.28
N GLU A 526 27.25 -67.56 -21.10
CA GLU A 526 27.79 -67.53 -22.46
C GLU A 526 29.33 -67.69 -22.46
N MET A 527 30.01 -66.96 -21.57
CA MET A 527 31.45 -67.11 -21.36
C MET A 527 31.82 -68.53 -20.91
N ALA A 528 31.11 -69.09 -19.93
CA ALA A 528 31.34 -70.45 -19.44
C ALA A 528 31.08 -71.51 -20.52
N LYS A 529 30.04 -71.33 -21.35
CA LYS A 529 29.74 -72.19 -22.49
C LYS A 529 30.84 -72.13 -23.56
N GLY A 530 31.41 -70.94 -23.79
CA GLY A 530 32.53 -70.72 -24.69
C GLY A 530 33.81 -71.36 -24.16
N GLU A 531 34.09 -71.22 -22.88
CA GLU A 531 35.26 -71.82 -22.23
C GLU A 531 35.16 -73.35 -22.20
N ASN A 532 34.00 -73.90 -21.85
CA ASN A 532 33.75 -75.33 -21.90
C ASN A 532 34.02 -75.90 -23.31
N TYR A 533 33.59 -75.22 -24.38
CA TYR A 533 33.91 -75.63 -25.76
C TYR A 533 35.41 -75.65 -26.05
N ARG A 534 36.14 -74.63 -25.62
CA ARG A 534 37.59 -74.54 -25.83
C ARG A 534 38.35 -75.65 -25.12
N GLN A 535 37.86 -76.09 -23.96
CA GLN A 535 38.52 -77.09 -23.12
C GLN A 535 38.16 -78.53 -23.51
N THR A 536 36.92 -78.79 -23.93
CA THR A 536 36.43 -80.16 -24.18
C THR A 536 36.34 -80.49 -25.67
N ILE A 537 35.51 -79.77 -26.43
CA ILE A 537 35.17 -80.13 -27.82
C ILE A 537 36.22 -79.65 -28.84
N LYS A 538 36.79 -78.45 -28.65
CA LYS A 538 37.75 -77.87 -29.61
C LYS A 538 39.01 -78.75 -29.77
N PRO A 539 39.67 -79.24 -28.69
CA PRO A 539 40.83 -80.12 -28.84
C PRO A 539 40.48 -81.44 -29.53
N LEU A 540 39.29 -82.00 -29.27
CA LEU A 540 38.80 -83.22 -29.92
C LEU A 540 38.51 -83.01 -31.42
N LYS A 541 37.96 -81.85 -31.79
CA LYS A 541 37.76 -81.47 -33.22
C LYS A 541 39.08 -81.22 -33.93
N GLU A 542 40.07 -80.64 -33.25
CA GLU A 542 41.43 -80.47 -33.77
C GLU A 542 42.12 -81.83 -33.96
N GLN A 543 41.97 -82.76 -33.01
CA GLN A 543 42.46 -84.15 -33.15
C GLN A 543 41.81 -84.89 -34.33
N LEU A 544 40.49 -84.76 -34.53
CA LEU A 544 39.82 -85.31 -35.72
C LEU A 544 40.35 -84.71 -37.02
N TRP A 545 40.63 -83.41 -37.03
CA TRP A 545 41.18 -82.73 -38.19
C TRP A 545 42.61 -83.19 -38.49
N GLU A 546 43.46 -83.36 -37.48
CA GLU A 546 44.80 -83.93 -37.63
C GLU A 546 44.79 -85.38 -38.14
N LEU A 547 43.88 -86.22 -37.61
CA LEU A 547 43.68 -87.60 -38.09
C LEU A 547 43.23 -87.61 -39.56
N ALA A 548 42.30 -86.73 -39.94
CA ALA A 548 41.85 -86.59 -41.31
C ALA A 548 42.97 -86.12 -42.26
N GLN A 549 43.86 -85.22 -41.81
CA GLN A 549 45.05 -84.82 -42.58
C GLN A 549 46.07 -85.95 -42.78
N ARG A 550 46.10 -86.92 -41.86
CA ARG A 550 46.91 -88.15 -41.98
C ARG A 550 46.23 -89.25 -42.81
N GLY A 551 45.09 -88.95 -43.44
CA GLY A 551 44.34 -89.89 -44.28
C GLY A 551 43.43 -90.85 -43.50
N VAL A 552 43.31 -90.69 -42.17
CA VAL A 552 42.48 -91.52 -41.30
C VAL A 552 41.14 -90.83 -41.07
N THR A 553 40.13 -91.23 -41.85
CA THR A 553 38.78 -90.62 -41.83
C THR A 553 37.70 -91.55 -41.29
N SER A 554 38.02 -92.82 -41.05
CA SER A 554 37.13 -93.82 -40.45
C SER A 554 37.94 -94.87 -39.67
N GLY A 555 37.35 -95.42 -38.62
CA GLY A 555 37.97 -96.40 -37.71
C GLY A 555 37.59 -96.17 -36.25
N VAL A 556 37.91 -97.14 -35.39
CA VAL A 556 37.51 -97.18 -33.97
C VAL A 556 37.92 -95.91 -33.21
N GLU A 557 39.08 -95.35 -33.52
CA GLU A 557 39.59 -94.13 -32.87
C GLU A 557 38.84 -92.86 -33.30
N VAL A 558 38.47 -92.76 -34.58
CA VAL A 558 37.65 -91.67 -35.12
C VAL A 558 36.23 -91.75 -34.55
N GLU A 559 35.64 -92.94 -34.48
CA GLU A 559 34.31 -93.17 -33.89
C GLU A 559 34.28 -92.82 -32.40
N ARG A 560 35.32 -93.20 -31.63
CA ARG A 560 35.44 -92.85 -30.21
C ARG A 560 35.48 -91.34 -29.99
N ILE A 561 36.29 -90.60 -30.76
CA ILE A 561 36.38 -89.15 -30.63
C ILE A 561 35.07 -88.47 -31.06
N GLN A 562 34.41 -88.98 -32.11
CA GLN A 562 33.07 -88.51 -32.52
C GLN A 562 32.01 -88.75 -31.43
N ASP A 563 32.06 -89.90 -30.74
CA ASP A 563 31.18 -90.19 -29.61
C ASP A 563 31.45 -89.30 -28.40
N GLU A 564 32.71 -89.04 -28.06
CA GLU A 564 33.08 -88.10 -26.99
C GLU A 564 32.60 -86.67 -27.32
N ILE A 565 32.77 -86.22 -28.57
CA ILE A 565 32.22 -84.93 -29.03
C ILE A 565 30.70 -84.91 -28.90
N ARG A 566 30.00 -85.96 -29.32
CA ARG A 566 28.54 -86.06 -29.18
C ARG A 566 28.10 -85.97 -27.72
N GLN A 567 28.78 -86.64 -26.80
CA GLN A 567 28.47 -86.57 -25.36
C GLN A 567 28.69 -85.17 -24.78
N TYR A 568 29.80 -84.50 -25.13
CA TYR A 568 30.03 -83.11 -24.68
C TYR A 568 29.06 -82.12 -25.33
N GLU A 569 28.67 -82.31 -26.59
CA GLU A 569 27.65 -81.50 -27.25
C GLU A 569 26.27 -81.69 -26.60
N GLU A 570 25.92 -82.92 -26.20
CA GLU A 570 24.69 -83.20 -25.43
C GLU A 570 24.71 -82.53 -24.06
N ALA A 571 25.83 -82.61 -23.34
CA ALA A 571 26.01 -81.92 -22.07
C ALA A 571 25.88 -80.39 -22.23
N ARG A 572 26.35 -79.82 -23.35
CA ARG A 572 26.24 -78.38 -23.62
C ARG A 572 24.84 -77.88 -23.92
N LYS A 573 23.88 -78.78 -24.21
CA LYS A 573 22.47 -78.41 -24.28
C LYS A 573 21.91 -77.90 -22.94
N SER A 574 22.59 -78.14 -21.80
CA SER A 574 22.21 -77.50 -20.53
C SER A 574 22.47 -76.00 -20.57
N PHE A 575 23.64 -75.54 -21.06
CA PHE A 575 23.94 -74.12 -21.22
C PHE A 575 22.96 -73.43 -22.18
N ASP A 576 22.58 -74.10 -23.27
CA ASP A 576 21.58 -73.55 -24.20
C ASP A 576 20.21 -73.38 -23.56
N ARG A 577 19.78 -74.33 -22.72
CA ARG A 577 18.55 -74.21 -21.93
C ARG A 577 18.63 -73.07 -20.93
N GLU A 578 19.75 -72.91 -20.23
CA GLU A 578 19.96 -71.82 -19.28
C GLU A 578 19.98 -70.43 -19.96
N LEU A 579 20.65 -70.30 -21.10
CA LEU A 579 20.67 -69.05 -21.88
C LEU A 579 19.28 -68.70 -22.40
N GLN A 580 18.55 -69.69 -22.91
CA GLN A 580 17.17 -69.51 -23.38
C GLN A 580 16.25 -69.06 -22.23
N GLN A 581 16.39 -69.67 -21.04
CA GLN A 581 15.62 -69.28 -19.86
C GLN A 581 15.90 -67.84 -19.41
N ARG A 582 17.18 -67.40 -19.38
CA ARG A 582 17.51 -65.99 -19.05
C ARG A 582 16.95 -65.02 -20.08
N ARG A 583 16.95 -65.41 -21.37
CA ARG A 583 16.39 -64.60 -22.46
C ARG A 583 14.87 -64.44 -22.32
N GLU A 584 14.18 -65.51 -21.94
CA GLU A 584 12.73 -65.50 -21.66
C GLU A 584 12.42 -64.59 -20.47
N TRP A 585 13.13 -64.71 -19.34
CA TRP A 585 12.93 -63.82 -18.18
C TRP A 585 13.17 -62.35 -18.50
N ILE A 586 14.22 -62.03 -19.27
CA ILE A 586 14.46 -60.65 -19.72
C ILE A 586 13.33 -60.15 -20.62
N ALA A 587 12.82 -60.99 -21.53
CA ALA A 587 11.72 -60.62 -22.43
C ALA A 587 10.42 -60.39 -21.65
N GLU A 588 10.08 -61.27 -20.71
CA GLU A 588 8.92 -61.14 -19.82
C GLU A 588 8.97 -59.88 -18.96
N ALA A 589 10.11 -59.60 -18.31
CA ALA A 589 10.26 -58.39 -17.51
C ALA A 589 10.19 -57.11 -18.35
N ARG A 590 10.71 -57.12 -19.60
CA ARG A 590 10.55 -55.99 -20.53
C ARG A 590 9.10 -55.79 -20.96
N ALA A 591 8.38 -56.87 -21.25
CA ALA A 591 6.95 -56.81 -21.58
C ALA A 591 6.14 -56.24 -20.41
N GLU A 592 6.46 -56.67 -19.18
CA GLU A 592 5.81 -56.16 -17.97
C GLU A 592 6.11 -54.67 -17.74
N VAL A 593 7.35 -54.22 -17.93
CA VAL A 593 7.69 -52.78 -17.90
C VAL A 593 6.91 -51.99 -18.97
N ALA A 594 6.79 -52.52 -20.18
CA ALA A 594 6.03 -51.89 -21.26
C ALA A 594 4.53 -51.79 -20.92
N ARG A 595 3.98 -52.72 -20.15
CA ARG A 595 2.60 -52.70 -19.63
C ARG A 595 2.41 -51.68 -18.50
N LEU A 596 3.38 -51.57 -17.59
CA LEU A 596 3.30 -50.71 -16.41
C LEU A 596 3.50 -49.22 -16.70
N LYS A 597 4.32 -48.86 -17.71
CA LYS A 597 4.59 -47.45 -18.06
C LYS A 597 3.32 -46.66 -18.44
N PRO A 598 2.45 -47.14 -19.36
CA PRO A 598 1.19 -46.47 -19.68
C PRO A 598 0.24 -46.37 -18.48
N GLN A 599 0.20 -47.38 -17.60
CA GLN A 599 -0.62 -47.35 -16.39
C GLN A 599 -0.17 -46.23 -15.43
N ARG A 600 1.14 -46.08 -15.21
CA ARG A 600 1.68 -44.97 -14.41
C ARG A 600 1.31 -43.61 -15.02
N GLN A 601 1.48 -43.47 -16.33
CA GLN A 601 1.14 -42.23 -17.05
C GLN A 601 -0.37 -41.92 -16.98
N ALA A 602 -1.22 -42.93 -17.06
CA ALA A 602 -2.67 -42.79 -16.90
C ALA A 602 -3.06 -42.36 -15.48
N LEU A 603 -2.35 -42.79 -14.44
CA LEU A 603 -2.59 -42.31 -13.06
C LEU A 603 -2.10 -40.87 -12.85
N GLU A 604 -0.98 -40.49 -13.46
CA GLU A 604 -0.40 -39.14 -13.32
C GLU A 604 -1.12 -38.07 -14.15
N ARG A 605 -1.60 -38.44 -15.35
CA ARG A 605 -2.20 -37.52 -16.33
C ARG A 605 -3.63 -37.86 -16.71
N GLY A 606 -4.22 -38.88 -16.10
CA GLY A 606 -5.60 -39.27 -16.38
C GLY A 606 -6.61 -38.23 -15.93
N GLU A 607 -7.82 -38.37 -16.47
CA GLU A 607 -8.94 -37.45 -16.25
C GLU A 607 -9.27 -37.28 -14.76
N GLN A 608 -9.23 -38.36 -13.97
CA GLN A 608 -9.50 -38.30 -12.54
C GLN A 608 -8.46 -37.45 -11.78
N ASN A 609 -7.17 -37.57 -12.12
CA ASN A 609 -6.11 -36.76 -11.52
C ASN A 609 -6.28 -35.28 -11.88
N GLN A 610 -6.52 -35.00 -13.16
CA GLN A 610 -6.72 -33.63 -13.65
C GLN A 610 -7.95 -32.98 -13.02
N ARG A 611 -9.09 -33.68 -12.96
CA ARG A 611 -10.33 -33.19 -12.32
C ARG A 611 -10.12 -32.91 -10.83
N ALA A 612 -9.51 -33.84 -10.09
CA ALA A 612 -9.25 -33.65 -8.67
C ALA A 612 -8.29 -32.47 -8.41
N ARG A 613 -7.23 -32.30 -9.23
CA ARG A 613 -6.32 -31.14 -9.14
C ARG A 613 -7.04 -29.83 -9.45
N GLN A 614 -7.82 -29.79 -10.53
CA GLN A 614 -8.54 -28.59 -10.94
C GLN A 614 -9.56 -28.16 -9.87
N ARG A 615 -10.32 -29.11 -9.33
CA ARG A 615 -11.32 -28.82 -8.31
C ARG A 615 -10.68 -28.38 -6.99
N ALA A 616 -9.63 -29.06 -6.53
CA ALA A 616 -8.87 -28.62 -5.36
C ALA A 616 -8.33 -27.20 -5.55
N ALA A 617 -7.70 -26.90 -6.69
CA ALA A 617 -7.19 -25.56 -6.99
C ALA A 617 -8.28 -24.49 -7.14
N GLU A 618 -9.49 -24.85 -7.58
CA GLU A 618 -10.65 -23.94 -7.56
C GLU A 618 -11.08 -23.60 -6.14
N ILE A 619 -11.21 -24.61 -5.27
CA ILE A 619 -11.56 -24.41 -3.85
C ILE A 619 -10.49 -23.55 -3.15
N GLU A 620 -9.20 -23.82 -3.38
CA GLU A 620 -8.10 -23.00 -2.84
C GLU A 620 -8.18 -21.55 -3.30
N ARG A 621 -8.53 -21.30 -4.58
CA ARG A 621 -8.69 -19.94 -5.10
C ARG A 621 -9.86 -19.21 -4.47
N GLN A 622 -11.00 -19.89 -4.28
CA GLN A 622 -12.16 -19.32 -3.60
C GLN A 622 -11.83 -18.96 -2.14
N ALA A 623 -11.15 -19.86 -1.42
CA ALA A 623 -10.72 -19.63 -0.05
C ALA A 623 -9.74 -18.45 0.06
N GLU A 624 -8.75 -18.37 -0.83
CA GLU A 624 -7.76 -17.28 -0.82
C GLU A 624 -8.39 -15.93 -1.21
N LEU A 625 -9.34 -15.91 -2.14
CA LEU A 625 -10.12 -14.71 -2.46
C LEU A 625 -10.93 -14.23 -1.24
N ARG A 626 -11.62 -15.15 -0.55
CA ARG A 626 -12.38 -14.79 0.65
C ARG A 626 -11.47 -14.31 1.78
N LYS A 627 -10.32 -14.95 1.97
CA LYS A 627 -9.26 -14.49 2.90
C LYS A 627 -8.84 -13.05 2.58
N MET A 628 -8.63 -12.73 1.30
CA MET A 628 -8.29 -11.38 0.87
C MET A 628 -9.40 -10.37 1.17
N GLU A 629 -10.67 -10.71 0.93
CA GLU A 629 -11.80 -9.84 1.26
C GLU A 629 -11.88 -9.54 2.77
N LEU A 630 -11.68 -10.54 3.62
CA LEU A 630 -11.65 -10.37 5.08
C LEU A 630 -10.50 -9.44 5.50
N VAL A 631 -9.31 -9.60 4.92
CA VAL A 631 -8.16 -8.72 5.18
C VAL A 631 -8.47 -7.28 4.73
N ARG A 632 -9.08 -7.10 3.55
CA ARG A 632 -9.48 -5.77 3.05
C ARG A 632 -10.38 -5.07 4.05
N GLN A 633 -11.44 -5.76 4.47
CA GLN A 633 -12.43 -5.22 5.41
C GLN A 633 -11.77 -4.90 6.76
N ALA A 634 -10.96 -5.81 7.29
CA ALA A 634 -10.31 -5.61 8.57
C ALA A 634 -9.33 -4.41 8.56
N ILE A 635 -8.59 -4.19 7.48
CA ILE A 635 -7.74 -2.99 7.31
C ILE A 635 -8.60 -1.73 7.29
N LEU A 636 -9.62 -1.68 6.42
CA LEU A 636 -10.48 -0.51 6.26
C LEU A 636 -11.18 -0.13 7.58
N VAL A 637 -11.62 -1.12 8.36
CA VAL A 637 -12.27 -0.86 9.65
C VAL A 637 -11.25 -0.46 10.72
N SER A 638 -10.20 -1.26 10.93
CA SER A 638 -9.29 -1.05 12.05
C SER A 638 -8.45 0.22 11.91
N GLU A 639 -8.04 0.56 10.69
CA GLU A 639 -7.26 1.75 10.42
C GLU A 639 -8.14 2.92 9.99
N GLY A 640 -9.13 2.70 9.14
CA GLY A 640 -10.00 3.77 8.63
C GLY A 640 -10.85 4.42 9.71
N LEU A 641 -11.43 3.64 10.65
CA LEU A 641 -12.16 4.24 11.78
C LEU A 641 -11.23 5.03 12.70
N THR A 642 -10.04 4.50 13.00
CA THR A 642 -9.05 5.21 13.82
C THR A 642 -8.60 6.52 13.15
N HIS A 643 -8.35 6.48 11.84
CA HIS A 643 -7.96 7.65 11.06
C HIS A 643 -9.05 8.72 11.06
N THR A 644 -10.29 8.32 10.80
CA THR A 644 -11.44 9.23 10.73
C THR A 644 -11.89 9.73 12.10
N ASP A 645 -11.56 9.03 13.18
CA ASP A 645 -11.76 9.54 14.55
C ASP A 645 -10.86 10.75 14.81
N HIS A 646 -9.59 10.64 14.41
CA HIS A 646 -8.58 11.69 14.56
C HIS A 646 -8.77 12.86 13.57
N ARG A 647 -9.16 12.56 12.33
CA ARG A 647 -9.26 13.51 11.22
C ARG A 647 -10.63 13.41 10.52
N PRO A 648 -11.74 13.71 11.22
CA PRO A 648 -13.06 13.64 10.63
C PRO A 648 -13.27 14.75 9.60
N THR A 649 -14.03 14.45 8.56
CA THR A 649 -14.48 15.49 7.64
C THR A 649 -15.54 16.36 8.30
N PHE A 650 -15.31 17.68 8.33
CA PHE A 650 -16.12 18.59 9.15
C PHE A 650 -17.61 18.55 8.81
N TRP A 651 -17.96 18.42 7.53
CA TRP A 651 -19.35 18.49 7.07
C TRP A 651 -20.14 17.21 7.35
N TRP A 652 -19.50 16.10 7.74
CA TRP A 652 -20.21 14.92 8.23
C TRP A 652 -21.06 15.24 9.46
N ILE A 653 -20.54 16.11 10.34
CA ILE A 653 -21.16 16.41 11.62
C ILE A 653 -22.53 17.10 11.45
N PRO A 654 -22.62 18.26 10.78
CA PRO A 654 -23.92 18.89 10.52
C PRO A 654 -24.77 18.12 9.50
N LEU A 655 -24.20 17.17 8.74
CA LEU A 655 -24.98 16.32 7.83
C LEU A 655 -25.72 15.22 8.60
N VAL A 656 -25.03 14.53 9.52
CA VAL A 656 -25.60 13.45 10.34
C VAL A 656 -26.51 14.03 11.42
N ASP A 657 -26.11 15.14 12.05
CA ASP A 657 -26.89 15.83 13.08
C ASP A 657 -26.97 17.35 12.82
N PRO A 658 -27.96 17.80 12.02
CA PRO A 658 -28.20 19.22 11.76
C PRO A 658 -28.56 20.04 13.02
N SER A 659 -28.95 19.41 14.13
CA SER A 659 -29.29 20.11 15.38
C SER A 659 -28.06 20.69 16.09
N GLY A 660 -26.86 20.18 15.77
CA GLY A 660 -25.60 20.57 16.40
C GLY A 660 -25.30 19.85 17.72
N GLY A 661 -26.13 18.92 18.17
CA GLY A 661 -25.91 18.14 19.39
C GLY A 661 -24.63 17.30 19.35
N TRP A 662 -24.35 16.63 18.23
CA TRP A 662 -23.12 15.87 18.04
C TRP A 662 -21.89 16.78 18.06
N LEU A 663 -21.94 17.93 17.37
CA LEU A 663 -20.85 18.91 17.38
C LEU A 663 -20.57 19.46 18.78
N GLU A 664 -21.62 19.74 19.54
CA GLU A 664 -21.51 20.19 20.92
C GLU A 664 -20.76 19.16 21.78
N ARG A 665 -21.08 17.88 21.57
CA ARG A 665 -20.49 16.78 22.34
C ARG A 665 -19.04 16.49 21.92
N ILE A 666 -18.71 16.62 20.64
CA ILE A 666 -17.32 16.64 20.16
C ILE A 666 -16.57 17.75 20.89
N THR A 667 -17.09 18.99 20.83
CA THR A 667 -16.46 20.18 21.40
C THR A 667 -16.17 20.00 22.89
N GLN A 668 -17.17 19.56 23.68
CA GLN A 668 -17.01 19.34 25.13
C GLN A 668 -15.95 18.31 25.50
N ARG A 669 -15.79 17.27 24.67
CA ARG A 669 -14.91 16.14 24.97
C ARG A 669 -13.57 16.19 24.22
N THR A 670 -13.35 17.18 23.35
CA THR A 670 -12.07 17.39 22.67
C THR A 670 -10.94 17.58 23.67
N GLU A 671 -9.85 16.85 23.46
CA GLU A 671 -8.61 17.02 24.24
C GLU A 671 -7.61 17.89 23.48
N MET A 672 -6.68 18.47 24.24
CA MET A 672 -5.61 19.31 23.71
C MET A 672 -4.30 19.00 24.41
N TYR A 673 -3.19 19.05 23.68
CA TYR A 673 -1.85 19.02 24.24
C TYR A 673 -0.85 19.78 23.34
N LEU A 674 0.28 20.17 23.92
CA LEU A 674 1.40 20.76 23.18
C LEU A 674 2.44 19.68 22.88
N GLU A 675 2.73 19.48 21.60
CA GLU A 675 3.76 18.56 21.12
C GLU A 675 5.04 19.35 20.80
N GLU A 676 6.11 19.08 21.56
CA GLU A 676 7.42 19.70 21.32
C GLU A 676 8.06 19.17 20.03
N ILE A 677 8.74 20.05 19.30
CA ILE A 677 9.41 19.74 18.03
C ILE A 677 10.84 20.28 17.95
#